data_AF-A0A2G7FYU9-F1
#
_entry.id   AF-A0A2G7FYU9-F1
#
_cell.length_a   1.000
_cell.length_b   1.000
_cell.length_c   1.000
_cell.angle_alpha   90.00
_cell.angle_beta   90.00
_cell.angle_gamma   90.00
#
_symmetry.space_group_name_H-M   'P 1'
#
loop_
_entity.id
_entity.type
_entity.pdbx_description
1 polymer ?
#
loop_
_entity_poly.entity_id
_entity_poly.type
_entity_poly.pdbx_seq_one_letter_code
_entity_poly.pdbx_strand_id
1 'polypeptide(L)'
;MASSTTPSADEKHVDIKSAATANLSTVKGDGALQLLAAGSEAGTLDPEASHRLVRKIDLYVMPLICIVYFLQYLDKIAISYASVTGLRESANLHGNQFNWVSTFPLARYVAFNVTVWGTILACMAACHSFAALMVCRTLLGAAEAAVVPAWVVFTSQWYRKEEQAFRVGLWFSMCGFAQMFGGYIAYGVAIHIGGDPTASLRGWQVIFLILGLFTVVIGILFFFILPDSPVTARFLSPEEKALHAERLRSNVQGIGSNVFKKAQVYEALKDPNTWLYSFWVLAANVPNSIATSFGNILVSGMGYSQTKSLLLVTPLGAYEVVALIGLTYLAMKTEQRLLWCIIGHIPSIVGAILMATTDKAPALVGYYLTGGIPIGWTTILGLTSTNIAGSTKKITVSCIQTIAYTVGNIISPQTFQAKDAPQYLPAKISIVILYVLVTLDLCLIRWLSIRENRRRDQEKEALGDAYVVPHNHEFLDLTDRENPEFRTGPLSKNNVCDTSLDPVSRAKSLVAAMTLEEKINNTKYDSSGAPRLGLPAYNWWNEALHGVAEGHGVSFSDSGNFSYATSFPMPILLGAAFDDDLVKQVATVISTEARASRMVAMRVSIIGHPISIHSVTRDGAEVKKHPEKIRCIFLDRWLLQTLLREHWGWEQTGHWVTGDCGAIDNIYADHHYVTDGAHAAAAALNAGTDLDCGSVFPEYLGSALQQGLYNNQTLNNALIRLYSSLVKLGYFDPADDQPYRSIGWNEVFTPAAEELAHKATVEGIVMLKNDGTLPLKSNGTVAIIGPFANATTQLQGNYEGPPKYIRTLIWAAAHNGYKVKFSQGTDINSNSSAGFAEAISAAKEADIVIYAGGIDNTIEKESQDRTTIVWPGNQLDLIEQLSDLKKPLIVVQFGGGQVDDSSLLANAGVGALLWAGYPSQAGGAAIFDILTGKSAPAGRLPVTQYPASYVDEVPMTDMTLRPGSNNPGRTYRWYDKAVLPFGFGLHYTTFNVSWDHDEYGPYNTDSVASGTTSAPVDTELFDTFSITVTNTGKVTSDYIALLFLTADGVGPEPYPIKTLVGYSRAKGIKPGQSQQVQLDVSVGSVARTAENGDLVLYPGSYKLEVDVGQDFPTATFTVSGKEKVLDEFPAPQQNATSAVTRRGR
;
A
#
# COMPACT_ATOMS: atom_id res chain seq x y z
N MET A 1 -36.63 -28.75 70.57
CA MET A 1 -36.79 -29.88 69.62
C MET A 1 -37.12 -29.32 68.26
N ALA A 2 -36.33 -29.75 67.27
CA ALA A 2 -36.52 -29.68 65.81
C ALA A 2 -36.77 -28.31 65.15
N SER A 3 -35.66 -27.71 64.69
CA SER A 3 -35.56 -26.80 63.55
C SER A 3 -35.58 -27.60 62.23
N SER A 4 -36.28 -27.12 61.22
CA SER A 4 -36.12 -27.57 59.83
C SER A 4 -35.68 -26.40 58.95
N THR A 5 -34.40 -26.38 58.60
CA THR A 5 -33.81 -25.56 57.53
C THR A 5 -33.68 -26.40 56.26
N THR A 6 -34.26 -25.92 55.18
CA THR A 6 -34.07 -26.37 53.80
C THR A 6 -32.77 -25.75 53.25
N PRO A 7 -31.92 -26.50 52.53
CA PRO A 7 -30.66 -25.96 52.02
C PRO A 7 -30.86 -25.21 50.69
N SER A 8 -30.39 -23.96 50.63
CA SER A 8 -30.23 -23.20 49.38
C SER A 8 -28.97 -23.68 48.65
N ALA A 9 -29.10 -23.82 47.33
CA ALA A 9 -28.01 -24.13 46.43
C ALA A 9 -27.21 -22.85 46.12
N ASP A 10 -26.33 -22.46 47.04
CA ASP A 10 -25.24 -21.52 46.80
C ASP A 10 -23.93 -22.22 47.09
N GLU A 11 -23.20 -22.63 46.04
CA GLU A 11 -21.74 -22.76 46.04
C GLU A 11 -21.27 -23.19 44.64
N LYS A 12 -20.77 -22.21 43.86
CA LYS A 12 -19.67 -22.27 42.86
C LYS A 12 -19.80 -21.15 41.82
N HIS A 13 -19.81 -19.90 42.28
CA HIS A 13 -19.21 -18.81 41.51
C HIS A 13 -17.89 -18.48 42.17
N VAL A 14 -16.78 -18.67 41.44
CA VAL A 14 -15.49 -18.10 41.84
C VAL A 14 -15.65 -16.60 41.75
N ASP A 15 -15.62 -15.94 42.89
CA ASP A 15 -15.83 -14.51 43.04
C ASP A 15 -14.60 -13.76 42.46
N ILE A 16 -14.72 -13.30 41.22
CA ILE A 16 -13.69 -12.60 40.43
C ILE A 16 -13.25 -11.30 41.12
N LYS A 17 -14.04 -10.75 42.05
CA LYS A 17 -13.68 -9.54 42.82
C LYS A 17 -12.59 -9.77 43.87
N SER A 18 -12.37 -11.01 44.33
CA SER A 18 -11.37 -11.29 45.38
C SER A 18 -9.92 -11.38 44.86
N ALA A 19 -9.72 -11.56 43.54
CA ALA A 19 -8.40 -11.65 42.92
C ALA A 19 -7.73 -10.27 42.68
N ALA A 20 -8.51 -9.19 42.70
CA ALA A 20 -8.04 -7.84 42.40
C ALA A 20 -7.18 -7.20 43.53
N THR A 21 -7.11 -7.82 44.71
CA THR A 21 -6.38 -7.30 45.90
C THR A 21 -5.23 -8.19 46.38
N ALA A 22 -4.86 -9.24 45.64
CA ALA A 22 -3.76 -10.12 46.04
C ALA A 22 -2.39 -9.54 45.62
N ASN A 23 -1.47 -9.41 46.58
CA ASN A 23 -0.07 -9.04 46.36
C ASN A 23 0.57 -9.86 45.22
N LEU A 24 1.15 -9.17 44.24
CA LEU A 24 1.83 -9.70 43.03
C LEU A 24 2.93 -10.74 43.32
N SER A 25 3.40 -10.85 44.57
CA SER A 25 4.37 -11.87 44.99
C SER A 25 3.78 -13.26 45.28
N THR A 26 2.44 -13.42 45.29
CA THR A 26 1.78 -14.66 45.73
C THR A 26 1.09 -15.47 44.63
N VAL A 27 1.01 -14.96 43.40
CA VAL A 27 0.41 -15.69 42.27
C VAL A 27 1.40 -16.74 41.74
N LYS A 28 1.39 -17.93 42.36
CA LYS A 28 2.06 -19.12 41.82
C LYS A 28 1.29 -19.60 40.59
N GLY A 29 1.61 -19.12 39.39
CA GLY A 29 0.86 -19.55 38.21
C GLY A 29 1.41 -19.26 36.82
N ASP A 30 2.00 -18.10 36.54
CA ASP A 30 2.44 -17.76 35.17
C ASP A 30 3.85 -17.13 35.17
N GLY A 31 4.75 -17.70 34.35
CA GLY A 31 6.10 -17.17 34.15
C GLY A 31 6.13 -15.79 33.50
N ALA A 32 5.04 -15.37 32.83
CA ALA A 32 4.87 -14.04 32.25
C ALA A 32 4.84 -12.92 33.30
N LEU A 33 4.09 -13.13 34.39
CA LEU A 33 3.97 -12.18 35.51
C LEU A 33 5.30 -12.03 36.26
N GLN A 34 6.13 -13.07 36.29
CA GLN A 34 7.48 -13.01 36.86
C GLN A 34 8.46 -12.21 35.98
N LEU A 35 8.33 -12.30 34.65
CA LEU A 35 9.12 -11.52 33.70
C LEU A 35 8.76 -10.03 33.74
N LEU A 36 7.47 -9.70 33.86
CA LEU A 36 6.97 -8.34 33.97
C LEU A 36 7.31 -7.68 35.32
N ALA A 37 7.53 -8.47 36.38
CA ALA A 37 7.96 -7.97 37.69
C ALA A 37 9.49 -7.79 37.81
N ALA A 38 10.27 -8.37 36.89
CA ALA A 38 11.74 -8.36 36.91
C ALA A 38 12.38 -7.35 35.93
N GLY A 39 11.62 -6.80 34.99
CA GLY A 39 12.03 -5.71 34.12
C GLY A 39 11.25 -4.44 34.45
N SER A 40 11.91 -3.28 34.40
CA SER A 40 11.27 -1.96 34.37
C SER A 40 10.11 -1.95 33.37
N GLU A 41 8.99 -1.32 33.73
CA GLU A 41 7.78 -1.16 32.91
C GLU A 41 8.13 -1.09 31.41
N ALA A 42 7.92 -2.20 30.70
CA ALA A 42 8.20 -2.24 29.27
C ALA A 42 7.17 -1.33 28.58
N GLY A 43 7.67 -0.23 28.03
CA GLY A 43 6.90 0.71 27.22
C GLY A 43 6.35 0.08 25.94
N THR A 44 5.76 0.93 25.10
CA THR A 44 5.16 0.62 23.80
C THR A 44 6.00 -0.34 22.95
N LEU A 45 5.28 -1.27 22.32
CA LEU A 45 5.84 -2.41 21.60
C LEU A 45 6.53 -1.95 20.30
N ASP A 46 7.85 -1.72 20.32
CA ASP A 46 8.64 -1.39 19.13
C ASP A 46 8.49 -2.48 18.03
N PRO A 47 7.90 -2.14 16.86
CA PRO A 47 7.73 -3.09 15.76
C PRO A 47 9.06 -3.64 15.23
N GLU A 48 10.12 -2.85 15.20
CA GLU A 48 11.41 -3.26 14.62
C GLU A 48 12.15 -4.22 15.57
N ALA A 49 12.18 -3.93 16.87
CA ALA A 49 12.67 -4.89 17.87
C ALA A 49 11.83 -6.18 17.90
N SER A 50 10.50 -6.08 17.76
CA SER A 50 9.62 -7.25 17.68
C SER A 50 9.95 -8.14 16.47
N HIS A 51 10.15 -7.56 15.28
CA HIS A 51 10.51 -8.31 14.07
C HIS A 51 11.92 -8.94 14.17
N ARG A 52 12.90 -8.21 14.70
CA ARG A 52 14.25 -8.74 14.95
C ARG A 52 14.21 -9.92 15.94
N LEU A 53 13.42 -9.79 17.01
CA LEU A 53 13.22 -10.85 18.00
C LEU A 53 12.56 -12.09 17.37
N VAL A 54 11.54 -11.94 16.52
CA VAL A 54 10.94 -13.07 15.80
C VAL A 54 11.95 -13.78 14.92
N ARG A 55 12.73 -13.05 14.11
CA ARG A 55 13.76 -13.64 13.24
C ARG A 55 14.79 -14.42 14.06
N LYS A 56 15.16 -13.90 15.23
CA LYS A 56 16.06 -14.58 16.17
C LYS A 56 15.42 -15.86 16.74
N ILE A 57 14.16 -15.80 17.17
CA ILE A 57 13.42 -16.98 17.64
C ILE A 57 13.31 -18.02 16.52
N ASP A 58 12.93 -17.61 15.30
CA ASP A 58 12.84 -18.48 14.13
C ASP A 58 14.21 -19.12 13.82
N LEU A 59 15.32 -18.39 13.92
CA LEU A 59 16.66 -18.94 13.67
C LEU A 59 17.10 -19.99 14.70
N TYR A 60 16.75 -19.82 15.97
CA TYR A 60 17.21 -20.70 17.06
C TYR A 60 16.24 -21.82 17.40
N VAL A 61 14.93 -21.60 17.20
CA VAL A 61 13.88 -22.51 17.65
C VAL A 61 13.29 -23.34 16.51
N MET A 62 12.94 -22.73 15.37
CA MET A 62 12.25 -23.45 14.28
C MET A 62 13.07 -24.59 13.66
N PRO A 63 14.38 -24.41 13.33
CA PRO A 63 15.21 -25.51 12.84
C PRO A 63 15.19 -26.73 13.77
N LEU A 64 15.17 -26.51 15.09
CA LEU A 64 15.14 -27.59 16.06
C LEU A 64 13.80 -28.35 16.00
N ILE A 65 12.68 -27.64 15.99
CA ILE A 65 11.35 -28.27 15.87
C ILE A 65 11.24 -29.05 14.55
N CYS A 66 11.67 -28.45 13.45
CA CYS A 66 11.66 -29.07 12.13
C CYS A 66 12.51 -30.34 12.08
N ILE A 67 13.72 -30.35 12.66
CA ILE A 67 14.60 -31.53 12.66
C ILE A 67 13.96 -32.69 13.43
N VAL A 68 13.39 -32.47 14.63
CA VAL A 68 12.76 -33.56 15.39
C VAL A 68 11.53 -34.08 14.68
N TYR A 69 10.72 -33.19 14.12
CA TYR A 69 9.51 -33.60 13.40
C TYR A 69 9.82 -34.33 12.09
N PHE A 70 10.89 -33.92 11.38
CA PHE A 70 11.44 -34.62 10.22
C PHE A 70 11.85 -36.06 10.57
N LEU A 71 12.59 -36.25 11.67
CA LEU A 71 12.97 -37.57 12.15
C LEU A 71 11.75 -38.42 12.51
N GLN A 72 10.74 -37.79 13.12
CA GLN A 72 9.52 -38.45 13.59
C GLN A 72 8.76 -39.08 12.44
N TYR A 73 8.68 -38.34 11.34
CA TYR A 73 8.00 -38.82 10.16
C TYR A 73 8.84 -39.82 9.35
N LEU A 74 10.18 -39.66 9.31
CA LEU A 74 11.08 -40.63 8.67
C LEU A 74 10.95 -42.04 9.28
N ASP A 75 10.83 -42.12 10.60
CA ASP A 75 10.59 -43.39 11.31
C ASP A 75 9.26 -44.05 10.88
N LYS A 76 8.16 -43.28 10.88
CA LYS A 76 6.84 -43.79 10.49
C LYS A 76 6.83 -44.39 9.09
N ILE A 77 7.56 -43.81 8.14
CA ILE A 77 7.61 -44.31 6.77
C ILE A 77 8.65 -45.42 6.58
N ALA A 78 9.65 -45.55 7.46
CA ALA A 78 10.63 -46.65 7.41
C ALA A 78 9.97 -48.03 7.35
N ILE A 79 8.78 -48.17 7.94
CA ILE A 79 7.94 -49.38 7.90
C ILE A 79 7.36 -49.67 6.50
N SER A 80 6.97 -48.64 5.74
CA SER A 80 6.48 -48.78 4.36
C SER A 80 7.59 -49.20 3.40
N TYR A 81 8.84 -48.86 3.71
CA TYR A 81 10.02 -49.27 2.95
C TYR A 81 10.51 -50.67 3.31
N ALA A 82 10.24 -51.14 4.52
CA ALA A 82 10.64 -52.47 5.00
C ALA A 82 9.68 -53.61 4.59
N SER A 83 8.52 -53.31 4.00
CA SER A 83 7.40 -54.26 3.84
C SER A 83 7.51 -55.28 2.71
N VAL A 84 8.71 -55.62 2.22
CA VAL A 84 8.91 -56.53 1.05
C VAL A 84 9.73 -57.80 1.36
N THR A 85 10.09 -58.10 2.61
CA THR A 85 10.84 -59.34 2.92
C THR A 85 10.35 -60.05 4.19
N GLY A 86 9.77 -61.25 4.04
CA GLY A 86 9.02 -61.99 5.07
C GLY A 86 9.86 -62.66 6.18
N LEU A 87 9.30 -62.75 7.40
CA LEU A 87 9.97 -63.35 8.57
C LEU A 87 8.95 -63.69 9.70
N ARG A 88 8.88 -64.94 10.21
CA ARG A 88 7.89 -65.32 11.25
C ARG A 88 8.35 -66.28 12.38
N GLU A 89 9.64 -66.47 12.70
CA GLU A 89 10.04 -67.59 13.59
C GLU A 89 10.86 -67.33 14.89
N SER A 90 11.27 -66.11 15.31
CA SER A 90 12.49 -66.06 16.17
C SER A 90 12.59 -65.24 17.48
N ALA A 91 11.54 -64.89 18.25
CA ALA A 91 11.78 -64.14 19.50
C ALA A 91 10.67 -64.19 20.56
N ASN A 92 10.70 -65.23 21.39
CA ASN A 92 9.93 -65.37 22.63
C ASN A 92 10.57 -64.54 23.78
N LEU A 93 9.80 -63.81 24.62
CA LEU A 93 9.98 -63.64 26.10
C LEU A 93 9.22 -62.44 26.76
N HIS A 94 9.13 -62.47 28.11
CA HIS A 94 8.15 -61.82 29.04
C HIS A 94 8.76 -60.92 30.15
N GLY A 95 7.96 -60.04 30.81
CA GLY A 95 8.22 -59.54 32.19
C GLY A 95 7.76 -58.10 32.55
N ASN A 96 7.81 -57.78 33.86
CA ASN A 96 7.28 -56.54 34.51
C ASN A 96 8.33 -55.43 34.77
N GLN A 97 9.30 -55.22 33.88
CA GLN A 97 10.44 -54.31 34.11
C GLN A 97 10.27 -52.87 33.58
N PHE A 98 9.07 -52.25 33.67
CA PHE A 98 8.82 -50.96 32.95
C PHE A 98 8.44 -49.72 33.79
N ASN A 99 8.25 -49.79 35.12
CA ASN A 99 7.48 -48.74 35.82
C ASN A 99 8.24 -47.72 36.71
N TRP A 100 9.34 -47.07 36.28
CA TRP A 100 10.04 -46.07 37.13
C TRP A 100 10.47 -44.73 36.48
N VAL A 101 9.78 -44.19 35.47
CA VAL A 101 10.19 -42.91 34.82
C VAL A 101 9.02 -41.94 34.61
N SER A 102 8.79 -40.95 35.48
CA SER A 102 7.83 -39.85 35.21
C SER A 102 7.95 -38.62 36.13
N THR A 103 9.03 -37.83 36.02
CA THR A 103 9.06 -36.39 36.45
C THR A 103 10.20 -35.61 35.73
N PHE A 104 9.94 -34.95 34.59
CA PHE A 104 10.96 -34.16 33.84
C PHE A 104 10.39 -32.86 33.21
N PRO A 105 11.19 -31.77 33.07
CA PRO A 105 10.84 -30.54 32.32
C PRO A 105 10.53 -30.77 30.84
N LEU A 106 9.66 -29.97 30.21
CA LEU A 106 9.06 -30.26 28.88
C LEU A 106 10.08 -30.49 27.75
N ALA A 107 11.08 -29.61 27.55
CA ALA A 107 12.06 -29.77 26.46
C ALA A 107 12.98 -30.97 26.71
N ARG A 108 13.42 -31.17 27.96
CA ARG A 108 14.24 -32.33 28.36
C ARG A 108 13.47 -33.64 28.30
N TYR A 109 12.19 -33.59 28.61
CA TYR A 109 11.27 -34.71 28.47
C TYR A 109 11.11 -35.10 26.99
N VAL A 110 10.93 -34.14 26.09
CA VAL A 110 10.90 -34.41 24.64
C VAL A 110 12.22 -35.00 24.17
N ALA A 111 13.37 -34.42 24.53
CA ALA A 111 14.69 -34.93 24.11
C ALA A 111 14.98 -36.36 24.64
N PHE A 112 14.57 -36.65 25.88
CA PHE A 112 14.65 -38.01 26.44
C PHE A 112 13.76 -38.99 25.66
N ASN A 113 12.51 -38.63 25.38
CA ASN A 113 11.60 -39.46 24.59
C ASN A 113 12.14 -39.71 23.18
N VAL A 114 12.73 -38.71 22.51
CA VAL A 114 13.37 -38.85 21.20
C VAL A 114 14.56 -39.82 21.24
N THR A 115 15.37 -39.78 22.29
CA THR A 115 16.51 -40.69 22.46
C THR A 115 16.06 -42.13 22.69
N VAL A 116 15.05 -42.33 23.55
CA VAL A 116 14.44 -43.65 23.81
C VAL A 116 13.80 -44.20 22.54
N TRP A 117 13.04 -43.36 21.83
CA TRP A 117 12.41 -43.67 20.56
C TRP A 117 13.45 -44.09 19.49
N GLY A 118 14.52 -43.33 19.27
CA GLY A 118 15.59 -43.69 18.32
C GLY A 118 16.32 -44.99 18.69
N THR A 119 16.48 -45.26 20.00
CA THR A 119 17.09 -46.50 20.49
C THR A 119 16.19 -47.71 20.17
N ILE A 120 14.89 -47.60 20.45
CA ILE A 120 13.91 -48.64 20.12
C ILE A 120 13.86 -48.89 18.61
N LEU A 121 13.97 -47.83 17.81
CA LEU A 121 14.02 -47.93 16.36
C LEU A 121 15.25 -48.72 15.86
N ALA A 122 16.44 -48.41 16.39
CA ALA A 122 17.65 -49.18 16.07
C ALA A 122 17.52 -50.66 16.49
N CYS A 123 16.86 -50.93 17.62
CA CYS A 123 16.57 -52.29 18.09
C CYS A 123 15.60 -53.06 17.17
N MET A 124 14.81 -52.39 16.32
CA MET A 124 13.95 -53.07 15.34
C MET A 124 14.77 -53.89 14.33
N ALA A 125 16.01 -53.48 14.04
CA ALA A 125 16.91 -54.24 13.17
C ALA A 125 17.33 -55.60 13.77
N ALA A 126 17.25 -55.75 15.10
CA ALA A 126 17.52 -57.00 15.82
C ALA A 126 16.26 -57.85 16.06
N CYS A 127 15.09 -57.38 15.61
CA CYS A 127 13.84 -58.12 15.81
C CYS A 127 13.70 -59.24 14.78
N HIS A 128 13.51 -60.46 15.27
CA HIS A 128 13.36 -61.64 14.43
C HIS A 128 11.96 -62.29 14.53
N SER A 129 11.02 -61.73 15.30
CA SER A 129 9.63 -62.20 15.36
C SER A 129 8.62 -61.08 15.21
N PHE A 130 7.41 -61.44 14.78
CA PHE A 130 6.26 -60.53 14.77
C PHE A 130 5.96 -60.00 16.18
N ALA A 131 6.08 -60.84 17.22
CA ALA A 131 5.88 -60.41 18.59
C ALA A 131 6.93 -59.37 19.01
N ALA A 132 8.21 -59.59 18.70
CA ALA A 132 9.28 -58.62 18.98
C ALA A 132 9.10 -57.32 18.18
N LEU A 133 8.74 -57.41 16.90
CA LEU A 133 8.43 -56.25 16.07
C LEU A 133 7.21 -55.48 16.61
N MET A 134 6.16 -56.16 17.05
CA MET A 134 4.98 -55.53 17.64
C MET A 134 5.27 -54.91 19.01
N VAL A 135 6.07 -55.56 19.85
CA VAL A 135 6.51 -55.02 21.15
C VAL A 135 7.36 -53.77 20.94
N CYS A 136 8.40 -53.84 20.09
CA CYS A 136 9.19 -52.67 19.73
C CYS A 136 8.30 -51.57 19.13
N ARG A 137 7.34 -51.89 18.27
CA ARG A 137 6.40 -50.93 17.67
C ARG A 137 5.47 -50.29 18.69
N THR A 138 4.96 -51.04 19.67
CA THR A 138 4.13 -50.49 20.74
C THR A 138 4.94 -49.56 21.64
N LEU A 139 6.17 -49.94 22.00
CA LEU A 139 7.07 -49.10 22.80
C LEU A 139 7.53 -47.85 22.03
N LEU A 140 7.79 -47.99 20.73
CA LEU A 140 8.11 -46.89 19.81
C LEU A 140 6.97 -45.87 19.78
N GLY A 141 5.73 -46.32 19.53
CA GLY A 141 4.56 -45.45 19.50
C GLY A 141 4.23 -44.81 20.85
N ALA A 142 4.53 -45.50 21.96
CA ALA A 142 4.38 -44.94 23.30
C ALA A 142 5.40 -43.82 23.60
N ALA A 143 6.65 -44.00 23.17
CA ALA A 143 7.69 -42.97 23.29
C ALA A 143 7.43 -41.76 22.36
N GLU A 144 6.82 -41.99 21.20
CA GLU A 144 6.50 -40.95 20.22
C GLU A 144 5.30 -40.07 20.59
N ALA A 145 4.33 -40.63 21.34
CA ALA A 145 3.03 -40.00 21.61
C ALA A 145 3.12 -38.64 22.31
N ALA A 146 4.21 -38.37 23.03
CA ALA A 146 4.41 -37.11 23.74
C ALA A 146 4.83 -35.93 22.85
N VAL A 147 5.32 -36.19 21.63
CA VAL A 147 6.03 -35.19 20.82
C VAL A 147 5.09 -34.15 20.21
N VAL A 148 3.97 -34.57 19.61
CA VAL A 148 3.01 -33.65 18.96
C VAL A 148 2.32 -32.71 19.96
N PRO A 149 1.77 -33.18 21.10
CA PRO A 149 1.22 -32.29 22.12
C PRO A 149 2.25 -31.30 22.67
N ALA A 150 3.50 -31.75 22.84
CA ALA A 150 4.58 -30.88 23.29
C ALA A 150 4.85 -29.75 22.28
N TRP A 151 4.88 -30.02 20.97
CA TRP A 151 5.11 -28.99 19.96
C TRP A 151 3.98 -27.98 19.81
N VAL A 152 2.72 -28.39 20.02
CA VAL A 152 1.57 -27.47 20.03
C VAL A 152 1.69 -26.48 21.18
N VAL A 153 1.96 -26.98 22.39
CA VAL A 153 2.15 -26.15 23.58
C VAL A 153 3.37 -25.24 23.38
N PHE A 154 4.47 -25.80 22.91
CA PHE A 154 5.71 -25.06 22.68
C PHE A 154 5.53 -23.96 21.63
N THR A 155 4.88 -24.21 20.49
CA THR A 155 4.61 -23.17 19.48
C THR A 155 3.77 -22.03 20.05
N SER A 156 2.81 -22.33 20.93
CA SER A 156 1.98 -21.31 21.59
C SER A 156 2.75 -20.43 22.59
N GLN A 157 3.87 -20.94 23.16
CA GLN A 157 4.73 -20.22 24.11
C GLN A 157 5.73 -19.27 23.44
N TRP A 158 5.98 -19.45 22.13
CA TRP A 158 7.02 -18.70 21.40
C TRP A 158 6.47 -17.76 20.33
N TYR A 159 5.20 -17.89 19.93
CA TYR A 159 4.64 -17.16 18.79
C TYR A 159 3.26 -16.56 19.05
N ARG A 160 2.98 -15.41 18.41
CA ARG A 160 1.66 -14.77 18.45
C ARG A 160 0.60 -15.59 17.71
N LYS A 161 -0.68 -15.40 18.03
CA LYS A 161 -1.80 -16.11 17.39
C LYS A 161 -1.70 -16.07 15.87
N GLU A 162 -1.41 -14.92 15.28
CA GLU A 162 -1.34 -14.71 13.83
C GLU A 162 -0.16 -15.46 13.20
N GLU A 163 0.94 -15.57 13.95
CA GLU A 163 2.20 -16.20 13.52
C GLU A 163 2.12 -17.74 13.55
N GLN A 164 1.37 -18.30 14.50
CA GLN A 164 1.37 -19.74 14.82
C GLN A 164 0.98 -20.63 13.64
N ALA A 165 -0.03 -20.27 12.85
CA ALA A 165 -0.55 -21.13 11.78
C ALA A 165 0.51 -21.44 10.70
N PHE A 166 1.30 -20.43 10.31
CA PHE A 166 2.38 -20.61 9.35
C PHE A 166 3.54 -21.43 9.92
N ARG A 167 3.90 -21.23 11.20
CA ARG A 167 4.97 -22.01 11.85
C ARG A 167 4.57 -23.47 12.01
N VAL A 168 3.31 -23.74 12.36
CA VAL A 168 2.74 -25.10 12.35
C VAL A 168 2.81 -25.71 10.96
N GLY A 169 2.46 -24.97 9.91
CA GLY A 169 2.64 -25.41 8.53
C GLY A 169 4.10 -25.73 8.19
N LEU A 170 5.05 -24.89 8.65
CA LEU A 170 6.48 -25.05 8.38
C LEU A 170 7.05 -26.32 9.01
N TRP A 171 6.90 -26.53 10.31
CA TRP A 171 7.44 -27.74 10.94
C TRP A 171 6.67 -28.99 10.54
N PHE A 172 5.36 -28.89 10.27
CA PHE A 172 4.59 -30.04 9.80
C PHE A 172 4.95 -30.45 8.37
N SER A 173 5.34 -29.50 7.51
CA SER A 173 5.80 -29.79 6.14
C SER A 173 7.02 -30.72 6.08
N MET A 174 7.74 -30.88 7.21
CA MET A 174 8.81 -31.85 7.34
C MET A 174 8.36 -33.30 7.11
N CYS A 175 7.05 -33.59 7.22
CA CYS A 175 6.46 -34.84 6.77
C CYS A 175 6.76 -35.12 5.29
N GLY A 176 6.43 -34.16 4.42
CA GLY A 176 6.66 -34.30 2.98
C GLY A 176 8.15 -34.40 2.64
N PHE A 177 9.02 -33.62 3.31
CA PHE A 177 10.47 -33.75 3.15
C PHE A 177 11.01 -35.11 3.58
N ALA A 178 10.53 -35.64 4.72
CA ALA A 178 10.89 -36.95 5.21
C ALA A 178 10.45 -38.06 4.25
N GLN A 179 9.26 -37.95 3.67
CA GLN A 179 8.80 -38.88 2.63
C GLN A 179 9.68 -38.88 1.39
N MET A 180 10.11 -37.69 0.94
CA MET A 180 11.00 -37.59 -0.20
C MET A 180 12.36 -38.23 0.10
N PHE A 181 12.96 -37.87 1.24
CA PHE A 181 14.26 -38.38 1.66
C PHE A 181 14.25 -39.90 1.89
N GLY A 182 13.22 -40.40 2.56
CA GLY A 182 13.02 -41.83 2.82
C GLY A 182 12.91 -42.65 1.54
N GLY A 183 12.19 -42.14 0.52
CA GLY A 183 12.05 -42.81 -0.78
C GLY A 183 13.38 -42.97 -1.52
N TYR A 184 14.23 -41.93 -1.50
CA TYR A 184 15.57 -41.98 -2.10
C TYR A 184 16.52 -42.94 -1.37
N ILE A 185 16.54 -42.91 -0.03
CA ILE A 185 17.34 -43.86 0.77
C ILE A 185 16.88 -45.30 0.51
N ALA A 186 15.57 -45.55 0.55
CA ALA A 186 15.01 -46.87 0.32
C ALA A 186 15.35 -47.40 -1.08
N TYR A 187 15.27 -46.55 -2.11
CA TYR A 187 15.68 -46.91 -3.47
C TYR A 187 17.18 -47.23 -3.57
N GLY A 188 18.04 -46.41 -2.95
CA GLY A 188 19.49 -46.64 -2.91
C GLY A 188 19.86 -47.94 -2.19
N VAL A 189 19.25 -48.22 -1.03
CA VAL A 189 19.42 -49.48 -0.30
C VAL A 189 18.88 -50.65 -1.13
N ALA A 190 17.72 -50.50 -1.78
CA ALA A 190 17.12 -51.55 -2.61
C ALA A 190 18.00 -51.96 -3.81
N ILE A 191 18.71 -51.02 -4.44
CA ILE A 191 19.57 -51.30 -5.60
C ILE A 191 20.95 -51.83 -5.22
N HIS A 192 21.53 -51.33 -4.13
CA HIS A 192 22.93 -51.65 -3.76
C HIS A 192 23.07 -52.75 -2.71
N ILE A 193 22.02 -53.00 -1.89
CA ILE A 193 22.05 -53.94 -0.75
C ILE A 193 20.86 -54.91 -0.79
N GLY A 194 19.70 -54.48 -1.31
CA GLY A 194 18.39 -55.10 -1.07
C GLY A 194 18.05 -56.39 -1.82
N GLY A 195 18.98 -56.94 -2.62
CA GLY A 195 18.72 -58.14 -3.44
C GLY A 195 19.37 -59.44 -2.96
N ASP A 196 20.32 -59.37 -2.02
CA ASP A 196 21.09 -60.56 -1.59
C ASP A 196 20.52 -61.16 -0.28
N PRO A 197 19.82 -62.32 -0.34
CA PRO A 197 19.27 -62.97 0.84
C PRO A 197 20.34 -63.55 1.79
N THR A 198 21.62 -63.56 1.37
CA THR A 198 22.77 -64.09 2.14
C THR A 198 23.63 -63.01 2.80
N ALA A 199 23.31 -61.72 2.61
CA ALA A 199 24.01 -60.62 3.24
C ALA A 199 23.91 -60.67 4.79
N SER A 200 25.00 -60.33 5.47
CA SER A 200 25.09 -60.31 6.95
C SER A 200 24.13 -59.30 7.60
N LEU A 201 23.80 -58.22 6.88
CA LEU A 201 22.74 -57.27 7.22
C LEU A 201 21.81 -57.12 6.02
N ARG A 202 20.52 -57.43 6.21
CA ARG A 202 19.50 -57.29 5.16
C ARG A 202 19.14 -55.82 4.96
N GLY A 203 18.76 -55.42 3.74
CA GLY A 203 18.46 -54.02 3.40
C GLY A 203 17.50 -53.32 4.37
N TRP A 204 16.45 -53.99 4.85
CA TRP A 204 15.53 -53.43 5.84
C TRP A 204 16.18 -53.17 7.22
N GLN A 205 17.13 -54.02 7.65
CA GLN A 205 17.87 -53.85 8.91
C GLN A 205 18.81 -52.64 8.84
N VAL A 206 19.42 -52.42 7.67
CA VAL A 206 20.29 -51.26 7.41
C VAL A 206 19.49 -49.96 7.50
N ILE A 207 18.27 -49.93 6.97
CA ILE A 207 17.37 -48.76 7.05
C ILE A 207 17.05 -48.42 8.51
N PHE A 208 16.65 -49.39 9.33
CA PHE A 208 16.33 -49.15 10.75
C PHE A 208 17.55 -48.76 11.59
N LEU A 209 18.73 -49.32 11.32
CA LEU A 209 19.97 -48.96 12.03
C LEU A 209 20.40 -47.53 11.73
N ILE A 210 20.41 -47.13 10.45
CA ILE A 210 20.82 -45.78 10.04
C ILE A 210 19.87 -44.74 10.65
N LEU A 211 18.56 -44.95 10.50
CA LEU A 211 17.56 -44.00 11.00
C LEU A 211 17.53 -43.96 12.53
N GLY A 212 17.58 -45.11 13.21
CA GLY A 212 17.57 -45.18 14.67
C GLY A 212 18.79 -44.51 15.31
N LEU A 213 20.00 -44.82 14.84
CA LEU A 213 21.23 -44.23 15.38
C LEU A 213 21.31 -42.72 15.12
N PHE A 214 20.86 -42.27 13.94
CA PHE A 214 20.78 -40.85 13.63
C PHE A 214 19.81 -40.12 14.58
N THR A 215 18.63 -40.69 14.84
CA THR A 215 17.65 -40.15 15.79
C THR A 215 18.19 -40.09 17.22
N VAL A 216 18.98 -41.08 17.66
CA VAL A 216 19.63 -41.07 18.99
C VAL A 216 20.62 -39.91 19.12
N VAL A 217 21.48 -39.71 18.12
CA VAL A 217 22.44 -38.59 18.12
C VAL A 217 21.72 -37.26 18.22
N ILE A 218 20.63 -37.09 17.47
CA ILE A 218 19.84 -35.86 17.50
C ILE A 218 19.12 -35.69 18.85
N GLY A 219 18.51 -36.75 19.41
CA GLY A 219 17.89 -36.69 20.73
C GLY A 219 18.85 -36.23 21.84
N ILE A 220 20.09 -36.74 21.82
CA ILE A 220 21.15 -36.33 22.76
C ILE A 220 21.54 -34.87 22.56
N LEU A 221 21.71 -34.40 21.32
CA LEU A 221 22.02 -33.00 21.05
C LEU A 221 20.90 -32.06 21.52
N PHE A 222 19.64 -32.45 21.31
CA PHE A 222 18.48 -31.66 21.72
C PHE A 222 18.39 -31.49 23.23
N PHE A 223 18.81 -32.49 24.00
CA PHE A 223 18.83 -32.43 25.45
C PHE A 223 19.69 -31.25 25.97
N PHE A 224 20.74 -30.88 25.25
CA PHE A 224 21.64 -29.79 25.64
C PHE A 224 21.30 -28.44 24.99
N ILE A 225 20.62 -28.43 23.84
CA ILE A 225 20.43 -27.23 23.01
C ILE A 225 19.05 -26.58 23.23
N LEU A 226 17.98 -27.38 23.40
CA LEU A 226 16.61 -26.85 23.41
C LEU A 226 16.25 -26.20 24.76
N PRO A 227 15.85 -24.92 24.80
CA PRO A 227 15.43 -24.26 26.04
C PRO A 227 14.06 -24.77 26.54
N ASP A 228 13.90 -24.83 27.87
CA ASP A 228 12.68 -25.33 28.52
C ASP A 228 11.49 -24.35 28.41
N SER A 229 11.76 -23.05 28.29
CA SER A 229 10.76 -21.98 28.13
C SER A 229 11.42 -20.67 27.66
N PRO A 230 10.65 -19.68 27.16
CA PRO A 230 11.20 -18.36 26.86
C PRO A 230 11.87 -17.69 28.06
N VAL A 231 11.36 -17.94 29.26
CA VAL A 231 11.92 -17.44 30.54
C VAL A 231 13.34 -17.97 30.78
N THR A 232 13.59 -19.24 30.44
CA THR A 232 14.86 -19.94 30.70
C THR A 232 15.82 -19.93 29.52
N ALA A 233 15.41 -19.35 28.39
CA ALA A 233 16.22 -19.27 27.17
C ALA A 233 17.50 -18.47 27.40
N ARG A 234 18.66 -19.05 27.07
CA ARG A 234 19.98 -18.43 27.24
C ARG A 234 20.36 -17.48 26.09
N PHE A 235 19.73 -17.64 24.92
CA PHE A 235 19.99 -16.80 23.75
C PHE A 235 19.19 -15.48 23.74
N LEU A 236 18.28 -15.30 24.70
CA LEU A 236 17.50 -14.07 24.89
C LEU A 236 18.08 -13.24 26.03
N SER A 237 18.30 -11.94 25.79
CA SER A 237 18.64 -10.96 26.83
C SER A 237 17.46 -10.74 27.79
N PRO A 238 17.68 -10.19 29.01
CA PRO A 238 16.59 -9.85 29.92
C PRO A 238 15.53 -8.92 29.29
N GLU A 239 15.96 -7.95 28.48
CA GLU A 239 15.08 -7.04 27.73
C GLU A 239 14.30 -7.77 26.63
N GLU A 240 14.96 -8.66 25.88
CA GLU A 240 14.30 -9.49 24.85
C GLU A 240 13.25 -10.44 25.47
N LYS A 241 13.47 -10.91 26.71
CA LYS A 241 12.49 -11.74 27.44
C LYS A 241 11.27 -10.94 27.89
N ALA A 242 11.46 -9.70 28.36
CA ALA A 242 10.36 -8.81 28.71
C ALA A 242 9.56 -8.42 27.45
N LEU A 243 10.24 -8.07 26.36
CA LEU A 243 9.63 -7.81 25.05
C LEU A 243 8.86 -9.04 24.54
N HIS A 244 9.40 -10.25 24.71
CA HIS A 244 8.70 -11.49 24.36
C HIS A 244 7.40 -11.68 25.15
N ALA A 245 7.43 -11.45 26.46
CA ALA A 245 6.24 -11.53 27.31
C ALA A 245 5.17 -10.51 26.88
N GLU A 246 5.58 -9.27 26.58
CA GLU A 246 4.69 -8.23 26.08
C GLU A 246 4.12 -8.57 24.69
N ARG A 247 4.95 -9.15 23.81
CA ARG A 247 4.51 -9.61 22.49
C ARG A 247 3.40 -10.65 22.57
N LEU A 248 3.43 -11.53 23.57
CA LEU A 248 2.43 -12.59 23.74
C LEU A 248 1.21 -12.14 24.55
N ARG A 249 1.18 -10.91 25.09
CA ARG A 249 0.04 -10.36 25.82
C ARG A 249 -1.25 -10.38 24.97
N SER A 250 -1.13 -10.09 23.67
CA SER A 250 -2.25 -10.15 22.71
C SER A 250 -2.84 -11.55 22.50
N ASN A 251 -2.15 -12.61 22.93
CA ASN A 251 -2.68 -13.97 22.84
C ASN A 251 -3.75 -14.23 23.90
N VAL A 252 -3.77 -13.52 25.03
CA VAL A 252 -4.79 -13.69 26.09
C VAL A 252 -4.94 -15.17 26.57
N GLN A 253 -3.81 -15.89 26.65
CA GLN A 253 -3.76 -17.33 26.96
C GLN A 253 -2.76 -17.70 28.07
N GLY A 254 -2.03 -16.72 28.64
CA GLY A 254 -0.84 -16.96 29.49
C GLY A 254 0.35 -17.59 28.75
N ILE A 255 1.53 -17.65 29.40
CA ILE A 255 2.74 -18.31 28.86
C ILE A 255 2.84 -19.79 29.30
N GLY A 256 1.81 -20.28 30.00
CA GLY A 256 1.66 -21.65 30.45
C GLY A 256 1.93 -21.83 31.94
N SER A 257 1.04 -22.58 32.60
CA SER A 257 1.10 -22.90 34.03
C SER A 257 1.55 -24.35 34.26
N ASN A 258 2.33 -24.57 35.31
CA ASN A 258 2.70 -25.92 35.78
C ASN A 258 1.68 -26.51 36.77
N VAL A 259 0.53 -25.84 36.98
CA VAL A 259 -0.48 -26.23 37.97
C VAL A 259 -1.64 -26.95 37.29
N PHE A 260 -1.88 -28.19 37.69
CA PHE A 260 -2.97 -29.00 37.16
C PHE A 260 -4.33 -28.54 37.71
N LYS A 261 -5.28 -28.20 36.82
CA LYS A 261 -6.63 -27.69 37.17
C LYS A 261 -7.73 -28.67 36.78
N LYS A 262 -8.31 -29.38 37.75
CA LYS A 262 -9.37 -30.40 37.51
C LYS A 262 -10.62 -29.83 36.80
N ALA A 263 -10.98 -28.58 37.07
CA ALA A 263 -12.13 -27.92 36.42
C ALA A 263 -11.97 -27.84 34.89
N GLN A 264 -10.77 -27.51 34.43
CA GLN A 264 -10.44 -27.41 33.01
C GLN A 264 -10.54 -28.77 32.27
N VAL A 265 -10.28 -29.89 32.96
CA VAL A 265 -10.48 -31.24 32.40
C VAL A 265 -11.96 -31.51 32.14
N TYR A 266 -12.84 -31.19 33.09
CA TYR A 266 -14.29 -31.38 32.91
C TYR A 266 -14.85 -30.46 31.83
N GLU A 267 -14.33 -29.24 31.70
CA GLU A 267 -14.70 -28.33 30.62
C GLU A 267 -14.27 -28.89 29.26
N ALA A 268 -13.03 -29.38 29.13
CA ALA A 268 -12.52 -30.01 27.91
C ALA A 268 -13.43 -31.14 27.41
N LEU A 269 -13.90 -32.00 28.32
CA LEU A 269 -14.78 -33.14 27.99
C LEU A 269 -16.18 -32.73 27.54
N LYS A 270 -16.67 -31.57 27.96
CA LYS A 270 -18.00 -31.02 27.60
C LYS A 270 -17.95 -30.06 26.41
N ASP A 271 -16.77 -29.70 25.94
CA ASP A 271 -16.60 -28.76 24.83
C ASP A 271 -16.86 -29.45 23.48
N PRO A 272 -17.84 -29.00 22.67
CA PRO A 272 -18.09 -29.55 21.34
C PRO A 272 -16.85 -29.49 20.44
N ASN A 273 -16.01 -28.44 20.56
CA ASN A 273 -14.81 -28.29 19.73
C ASN A 273 -13.80 -29.43 19.99
N THR A 274 -13.68 -29.93 21.22
CA THR A 274 -12.82 -31.08 21.55
C THR A 274 -13.18 -32.30 20.71
N TRP A 275 -14.47 -32.60 20.59
CA TRP A 275 -14.96 -33.79 19.90
C TRP A 275 -14.94 -33.64 18.39
N LEU A 276 -15.24 -32.45 17.86
CA LEU A 276 -15.12 -32.16 16.43
C LEU A 276 -13.66 -32.25 15.98
N TYR A 277 -12.74 -31.61 16.72
CA TYR A 277 -11.32 -31.71 16.40
C TYR A 277 -10.83 -33.16 16.48
N SER A 278 -11.27 -33.91 17.49
CA SER A 278 -10.88 -35.32 17.64
C SER A 278 -11.50 -36.23 16.58
N PHE A 279 -12.73 -35.96 16.14
CA PHE A 279 -13.36 -36.66 15.03
C PHE A 279 -12.61 -36.42 13.73
N TRP A 280 -12.28 -35.15 13.42
CA TRP A 280 -11.46 -34.80 12.26
C TRP A 280 -10.14 -35.56 12.26
N VAL A 281 -9.44 -35.52 13.40
CA VAL A 281 -8.16 -36.21 13.64
C VAL A 281 -8.28 -37.71 13.41
N LEU A 282 -9.30 -38.37 13.94
CA LEU A 282 -9.53 -39.80 13.74
C LEU A 282 -9.82 -40.12 12.27
N ALA A 283 -10.79 -39.43 11.68
CA ALA A 283 -11.31 -39.72 10.35
C ALA A 283 -10.30 -39.40 9.24
N ALA A 284 -9.46 -38.37 9.41
CA ALA A 284 -8.41 -38.00 8.46
C ALA A 284 -7.19 -38.93 8.54
N ASN A 285 -6.90 -39.53 9.70
CA ASN A 285 -5.73 -40.39 9.84
C ASN A 285 -5.91 -41.82 9.30
N VAL A 286 -7.15 -42.30 9.20
CA VAL A 286 -7.46 -43.56 8.51
C VAL A 286 -6.96 -43.54 7.06
N PRO A 287 -7.33 -42.57 6.19
CA PRO A 287 -6.82 -42.48 4.83
C PRO A 287 -5.37 -41.99 4.72
N ASN A 288 -4.91 -41.12 5.61
CA ASN A 288 -3.52 -40.65 5.62
C ASN A 288 -2.53 -41.81 5.81
N SER A 289 -2.80 -42.69 6.78
CA SER A 289 -1.96 -43.87 7.00
C SER A 289 -2.01 -44.87 5.84
N ILE A 290 -3.11 -44.93 5.08
CA ILE A 290 -3.19 -45.71 3.85
C ILE A 290 -2.22 -45.16 2.79
N ALA A 291 -2.29 -43.86 2.52
CA ALA A 291 -1.48 -43.22 1.48
C ALA A 291 0.03 -43.31 1.77
N THR A 292 0.41 -43.24 3.04
CA THR A 292 1.81 -43.17 3.51
C THR A 292 2.40 -44.55 3.83
N SER A 293 1.64 -45.43 4.51
CA SER A 293 2.15 -46.75 4.92
C SER A 293 2.00 -47.81 3.83
N PHE A 294 0.97 -47.70 2.98
CA PHE A 294 0.67 -48.66 1.90
C PHE A 294 0.91 -48.06 0.50
N GLY A 295 1.55 -46.88 0.41
CA GLY A 295 1.81 -46.17 -0.85
C GLY A 295 2.54 -47.01 -1.90
N ASN A 296 3.60 -47.72 -1.50
CA ASN A 296 4.35 -48.62 -2.40
C ASN A 296 3.47 -49.75 -2.95
N ILE A 297 2.56 -50.29 -2.14
CA ILE A 297 1.62 -51.35 -2.53
C ILE A 297 0.56 -50.81 -3.49
N LEU A 298 0.04 -49.61 -3.23
CA LEU A 298 -0.93 -48.91 -4.10
C LEU A 298 -0.32 -48.61 -5.47
N VAL A 299 0.87 -48.02 -5.52
CA VAL A 299 1.56 -47.69 -6.78
C VAL A 299 1.96 -48.95 -7.55
N SER A 300 2.36 -50.02 -6.85
CA SER A 300 2.64 -51.31 -7.51
C SER A 300 1.35 -51.94 -8.06
N GLY A 301 0.23 -51.81 -7.35
CA GLY A 301 -1.11 -52.24 -7.81
C GLY A 301 -1.63 -51.48 -9.05
N MET A 302 -1.09 -50.29 -9.34
CA MET A 302 -1.36 -49.53 -10.58
C MET A 302 -0.55 -50.02 -11.79
N GLY A 303 0.29 -51.05 -11.64
CA GLY A 303 1.07 -51.67 -12.73
C GLY A 303 2.53 -51.20 -12.84
N TYR A 304 3.07 -50.50 -11.83
CA TYR A 304 4.49 -50.13 -11.75
C TYR A 304 5.30 -51.20 -11.02
N SER A 305 6.60 -51.35 -11.34
CA SER A 305 7.46 -52.32 -10.64
C SER A 305 7.78 -51.91 -9.20
N GLN A 306 8.05 -52.87 -8.31
CA GLN A 306 8.33 -52.62 -6.89
C GLN A 306 9.52 -51.67 -6.67
N THR A 307 10.55 -51.73 -7.51
CA THR A 307 11.70 -50.81 -7.41
C THR A 307 11.36 -49.40 -7.90
N LYS A 308 10.49 -49.28 -8.93
CA LYS A 308 10.03 -47.97 -9.42
C LYS A 308 9.01 -47.32 -8.48
N SER A 309 8.20 -48.11 -7.77
CA SER A 309 7.22 -47.56 -6.82
C SER A 309 7.87 -46.81 -5.66
N LEU A 310 9.06 -47.22 -5.21
CA LEU A 310 9.85 -46.50 -4.19
C LEU A 310 10.18 -45.05 -4.57
N LEU A 311 10.43 -44.77 -5.86
CA LEU A 311 10.66 -43.42 -6.37
C LEU A 311 9.35 -42.69 -6.72
N LEU A 312 8.36 -43.43 -7.23
CA LEU A 312 7.08 -42.86 -7.65
C LEU A 312 6.20 -42.44 -6.48
N VAL A 313 6.54 -42.78 -5.23
CA VAL A 313 5.86 -42.26 -4.02
C VAL A 313 6.42 -40.89 -3.57
N THR A 314 7.62 -40.51 -4.01
CA THR A 314 8.30 -39.25 -3.65
C THR A 314 7.52 -37.99 -4.03
N PRO A 315 6.87 -37.87 -5.22
CA PRO A 315 6.18 -36.63 -5.61
C PRO A 315 4.98 -36.26 -4.71
N LEU A 316 4.39 -37.22 -3.99
CA LEU A 316 3.36 -36.95 -2.98
C LEU A 316 3.91 -36.02 -1.88
N GLY A 317 5.14 -36.28 -1.41
CA GLY A 317 5.79 -35.44 -0.39
C GLY A 317 6.12 -34.02 -0.89
N ALA A 318 6.49 -33.88 -2.17
CA ALA A 318 6.74 -32.57 -2.77
C ALA A 318 5.45 -31.74 -2.89
N TYR A 319 4.34 -32.37 -3.31
CA TYR A 319 3.03 -31.73 -3.35
C TYR A 319 2.56 -31.32 -1.95
N GLU A 320 2.73 -32.20 -0.95
CA GLU A 320 2.40 -31.91 0.45
C GLU A 320 3.15 -30.67 0.96
N VAL A 321 4.46 -30.55 0.70
CA VAL A 321 5.25 -29.37 1.10
C VAL A 321 4.71 -28.09 0.47
N VAL A 322 4.49 -28.08 -0.84
CA VAL A 322 4.00 -26.91 -1.58
C VAL A 322 2.60 -26.51 -1.11
N ALA A 323 1.70 -27.48 -0.96
CA ALA A 323 0.33 -27.25 -0.52
C ALA A 323 0.30 -26.71 0.92
N LEU A 324 1.05 -27.32 1.84
CA LEU A 324 1.09 -26.90 3.25
C LEU A 324 1.68 -25.50 3.41
N ILE A 325 2.86 -25.23 2.86
CA ILE A 325 3.51 -23.91 3.01
C ILE A 325 2.68 -22.84 2.29
N GLY A 326 2.23 -23.09 1.06
CA GLY A 326 1.46 -22.13 0.27
C GLY A 326 0.12 -21.78 0.90
N LEU A 327 -0.67 -22.78 1.29
CA LEU A 327 -2.00 -22.55 1.83
C LEU A 327 -1.97 -22.05 3.28
N THR A 328 -0.97 -22.43 4.11
CA THR A 328 -0.82 -21.85 5.46
C THR A 328 -0.27 -20.43 5.41
N TYR A 329 0.55 -20.07 4.41
CA TYR A 329 0.95 -18.68 4.15
C TYR A 329 -0.26 -17.82 3.73
N LEU A 330 -1.10 -18.33 2.82
CA LEU A 330 -2.34 -17.65 2.43
C LEU A 330 -3.31 -17.51 3.61
N ALA A 331 -3.45 -18.55 4.43
CA ALA A 331 -4.23 -18.51 5.66
C ALA A 331 -3.73 -17.46 6.67
N MET A 332 -2.41 -17.25 6.75
CA MET A 332 -1.81 -16.18 7.55
C MET A 332 -2.09 -14.80 6.95
N LYS A 333 -1.92 -14.63 5.63
CA LYS A 333 -2.08 -13.34 4.94
C LYS A 333 -3.53 -12.84 4.91
N THR A 334 -4.51 -13.73 4.81
CA THR A 334 -5.93 -13.34 4.73
C THR A 334 -6.71 -13.56 6.03
N GLU A 335 -6.06 -14.09 7.09
CA GLU A 335 -6.68 -14.43 8.38
C GLU A 335 -7.86 -15.45 8.30
N GLN A 336 -8.00 -16.19 7.19
CA GLN A 336 -9.13 -17.10 6.92
C GLN A 336 -8.71 -18.58 6.91
N ARG A 337 -8.24 -19.08 8.07
CA ARG A 337 -7.62 -20.42 8.20
C ARG A 337 -8.50 -21.57 7.73
N LEU A 338 -9.75 -21.61 8.19
CA LEU A 338 -10.70 -22.68 7.85
C LEU A 338 -11.07 -22.65 6.35
N LEU A 339 -11.12 -21.47 5.73
CA LEU A 339 -11.48 -21.33 4.31
C LEU A 339 -10.40 -21.93 3.40
N TRP A 340 -9.13 -21.54 3.61
CA TRP A 340 -8.02 -22.07 2.81
C TRP A 340 -7.79 -23.56 3.03
N CYS A 341 -8.09 -24.07 4.23
CA CYS A 341 -8.11 -25.51 4.49
C CYS A 341 -9.20 -26.23 3.67
N ILE A 342 -10.43 -25.72 3.65
CA ILE A 342 -11.54 -26.29 2.87
C ILE A 342 -11.20 -26.27 1.37
N ILE A 343 -10.62 -25.16 0.88
CA ILE A 343 -10.15 -25.06 -0.51
C ILE A 343 -9.07 -26.09 -0.82
N GLY A 344 -8.10 -26.28 0.10
CA GLY A 344 -7.02 -27.27 -0.03
C GLY A 344 -7.50 -28.73 -0.06
N HIS A 345 -8.67 -29.03 0.51
CA HIS A 345 -9.27 -30.37 0.44
C HIS A 345 -9.88 -30.69 -0.93
N ILE A 346 -10.28 -29.68 -1.72
CA ILE A 346 -10.96 -29.90 -3.01
C ILE A 346 -10.07 -30.70 -3.98
N PRO A 347 -8.80 -30.32 -4.26
CA PRO A 347 -7.91 -31.13 -5.10
C PRO A 347 -7.68 -32.53 -4.55
N SER A 348 -7.68 -32.69 -3.22
CA SER A 348 -7.45 -33.99 -2.57
C SER A 348 -8.63 -34.95 -2.73
N ILE A 349 -9.86 -34.43 -2.69
CA ILE A 349 -11.09 -35.20 -2.99
C ILE A 349 -11.10 -35.61 -4.45
N VAL A 350 -10.78 -34.70 -5.37
CA VAL A 350 -10.64 -34.99 -6.81
C VAL A 350 -9.56 -36.07 -7.02
N GLY A 351 -8.42 -35.95 -6.33
CA GLY A 351 -7.34 -36.93 -6.38
C GLY A 351 -7.76 -38.32 -5.90
N ALA A 352 -8.49 -38.40 -4.79
CA ALA A 352 -9.01 -39.67 -4.27
C ALA A 352 -10.00 -40.33 -5.25
N ILE A 353 -10.86 -39.54 -5.90
CA ILE A 353 -11.79 -40.04 -6.93
C ILE A 353 -11.00 -40.58 -8.12
N LEU A 354 -10.02 -39.83 -8.64
CA LEU A 354 -9.16 -40.26 -9.75
C LEU A 354 -8.43 -41.56 -9.41
N MET A 355 -7.89 -41.69 -8.19
CA MET A 355 -7.22 -42.91 -7.74
C MET A 355 -8.15 -44.13 -7.67
N ALA A 356 -9.45 -43.92 -7.41
CA ALA A 356 -10.47 -44.97 -7.31
C ALA A 356 -11.07 -45.38 -8.66
N THR A 357 -11.15 -44.47 -9.63
CA THR A 357 -11.90 -44.67 -10.90
C THR A 357 -11.01 -44.84 -12.13
N THR A 358 -9.71 -44.61 -12.03
CA THR A 358 -8.76 -44.67 -13.16
C THR A 358 -7.58 -45.60 -12.90
N ASP A 359 -6.79 -45.88 -13.95
CA ASP A 359 -5.62 -46.76 -13.91
C ASP A 359 -4.33 -46.03 -14.32
N LYS A 360 -3.16 -46.55 -13.90
CA LYS A 360 -1.81 -46.04 -14.27
C LYS A 360 -1.61 -44.54 -13.98
N ALA A 361 -1.39 -43.70 -15.00
CA ALA A 361 -0.91 -42.33 -14.82
C ALA A 361 -1.96 -41.39 -14.18
N PRO A 362 -3.24 -41.38 -14.59
CA PRO A 362 -4.28 -40.63 -13.89
C PRO A 362 -4.47 -41.07 -12.43
N ALA A 363 -4.36 -42.36 -12.13
CA ALA A 363 -4.47 -42.89 -10.77
C ALA A 363 -3.28 -42.45 -9.89
N LEU A 364 -2.08 -42.37 -10.48
CA LEU A 364 -0.86 -41.91 -9.83
C LEU A 364 -0.90 -40.40 -9.55
N VAL A 365 -1.41 -39.59 -10.48
CA VAL A 365 -1.70 -38.16 -10.24
C VAL A 365 -2.74 -38.01 -9.13
N GLY A 366 -3.77 -38.84 -9.14
CA GLY A 366 -4.77 -38.89 -8.08
C GLY A 366 -4.16 -39.18 -6.71
N TYR A 367 -3.23 -40.14 -6.64
CA TYR A 367 -2.46 -40.45 -5.44
C TYR A 367 -1.65 -39.23 -4.95
N TYR A 368 -0.95 -38.49 -5.82
CA TYR A 368 -0.20 -37.30 -5.41
C TYR A 368 -1.07 -36.19 -4.82
N LEU A 369 -2.22 -35.93 -5.44
CA LEU A 369 -3.15 -34.92 -4.96
C LEU A 369 -3.73 -35.23 -3.57
N THR A 370 -3.71 -36.50 -3.13
CA THR A 370 -4.13 -36.85 -1.77
C THR A 370 -3.22 -36.27 -0.68
N GLY A 371 -1.98 -35.88 -1.01
CA GLY A 371 -1.03 -35.21 -0.11
C GLY A 371 -1.46 -33.81 0.34
N GLY A 372 -2.62 -33.30 -0.09
CA GLY A 372 -3.16 -32.01 0.35
C GLY A 372 -3.99 -32.07 1.64
N ILE A 373 -4.50 -33.25 2.03
CA ILE A 373 -5.30 -33.43 3.26
C ILE A 373 -4.58 -33.08 4.57
N PRO A 374 -3.26 -33.29 4.71
CA PRO A 374 -2.55 -32.92 5.93
C PRO A 374 -2.69 -31.42 6.31
N ILE A 375 -3.15 -30.55 5.39
CA ILE A 375 -3.48 -29.16 5.73
C ILE A 375 -4.55 -29.04 6.81
N GLY A 376 -5.55 -29.93 6.82
CA GLY A 376 -6.57 -29.91 7.85
C GLY A 376 -6.00 -30.28 9.21
N TRP A 377 -4.96 -31.10 9.26
CA TRP A 377 -4.28 -31.42 10.50
C TRP A 377 -3.57 -30.19 11.06
N THR A 378 -2.80 -29.49 10.21
CA THR A 378 -2.13 -28.24 10.61
C THR A 378 -3.13 -27.17 11.07
N THR A 379 -4.31 -27.12 10.43
CA THR A 379 -5.39 -26.20 10.79
C THR A 379 -6.00 -26.56 12.14
N ILE A 380 -6.32 -27.83 12.40
CA ILE A 380 -6.85 -28.29 13.69
C ILE A 380 -5.84 -28.09 14.82
N LEU A 381 -4.56 -28.36 14.60
CA LEU A 381 -3.50 -28.07 15.58
C LEU A 381 -3.39 -26.56 15.86
N GLY A 382 -3.43 -25.74 14.81
CA GLY A 382 -3.44 -24.29 14.92
C GLY A 382 -4.65 -23.79 15.72
N LEU A 383 -5.84 -24.31 15.44
CA LEU A 383 -7.07 -24.00 16.18
C LEU A 383 -7.01 -24.49 17.63
N THR A 384 -6.41 -25.63 17.90
CA THR A 384 -6.20 -26.13 19.27
C THR A 384 -5.27 -25.20 20.05
N SER A 385 -4.25 -24.65 19.39
CA SER A 385 -3.36 -23.65 19.97
C SER A 385 -4.06 -22.32 20.20
N THR A 386 -4.86 -21.85 19.24
CA THR A 386 -5.43 -20.48 19.27
C THR A 386 -6.84 -20.36 19.83
N ASN A 387 -7.64 -21.44 19.88
CA ASN A 387 -9.06 -21.39 20.24
C ASN A 387 -9.37 -22.11 21.57
N ILE A 388 -8.46 -22.94 22.07
CA ILE A 388 -8.58 -23.58 23.38
C ILE A 388 -7.62 -22.87 24.33
N ALA A 389 -8.16 -22.22 25.36
CA ALA A 389 -7.37 -21.56 26.39
C ALA A 389 -7.43 -22.33 27.72
N GLY A 390 -6.47 -22.09 28.60
CA GLY A 390 -6.25 -22.86 29.83
C GLY A 390 -5.26 -24.00 29.63
N SER A 391 -4.19 -23.98 30.41
CA SER A 391 -3.07 -24.93 30.36
C SER A 391 -3.51 -26.40 30.46
N THR A 392 -4.35 -26.72 31.44
CA THR A 392 -4.84 -28.09 31.66
C THR A 392 -5.91 -28.49 30.64
N LYS A 393 -6.76 -27.54 30.19
CA LYS A 393 -7.76 -27.77 29.13
C LYS A 393 -7.06 -28.15 27.82
N LYS A 394 -6.10 -27.32 27.39
CA LYS A 394 -5.33 -27.49 26.15
C LYS A 394 -4.60 -28.84 26.11
N ILE A 395 -3.89 -29.21 27.19
CA ILE A 395 -3.24 -30.53 27.30
C ILE A 395 -4.26 -31.66 27.20
N THR A 396 -5.40 -31.56 27.90
CA THR A 396 -6.46 -32.58 27.85
C THR A 396 -7.00 -32.77 26.43
N VAL A 397 -7.28 -31.68 25.72
CA VAL A 397 -7.75 -31.72 24.31
C VAL A 397 -6.69 -32.35 23.41
N SER A 398 -5.41 -31.96 23.54
CA SER A 398 -4.31 -32.55 22.77
C SER A 398 -4.10 -34.05 23.07
N CYS A 399 -4.30 -34.50 24.31
CA CYS A 399 -4.27 -35.93 24.65
C CYS A 399 -5.41 -36.70 23.98
N ILE A 400 -6.64 -36.17 23.99
CA ILE A 400 -7.79 -36.81 23.32
C ILE A 400 -7.56 -36.88 21.81
N GLN A 401 -7.03 -35.82 21.20
CA GLN A 401 -6.64 -35.82 19.79
C GLN A 401 -5.55 -36.85 19.50
N THR A 402 -4.57 -37.00 20.38
CA THR A 402 -3.51 -38.03 20.22
C THR A 402 -4.07 -39.45 20.30
N ILE A 403 -5.06 -39.70 21.16
CA ILE A 403 -5.78 -40.98 21.22
C ILE A 403 -6.56 -41.21 19.92
N ALA A 404 -7.28 -40.19 19.43
CA ALA A 404 -8.01 -40.28 18.17
C ALA A 404 -7.07 -40.54 16.97
N TYR A 405 -5.90 -39.92 16.96
CA TYR A 405 -4.83 -40.17 15.99
C TYR A 405 -4.35 -41.63 16.00
N THR A 406 -4.04 -42.18 17.19
CA THR A 406 -3.57 -43.56 17.30
C THR A 406 -4.65 -44.56 16.91
N VAL A 407 -5.90 -44.34 17.31
CA VAL A 407 -7.05 -45.17 16.92
C VAL A 407 -7.25 -45.15 15.40
N GLY A 408 -7.18 -43.98 14.76
CA GLY A 408 -7.25 -43.87 13.30
C GLY A 408 -6.18 -44.70 12.58
N ASN A 409 -4.94 -44.68 13.09
CA ASN A 409 -3.84 -45.47 12.54
C ASN A 409 -3.96 -46.98 12.80
N ILE A 410 -4.66 -47.39 13.87
CA ILE A 410 -5.00 -48.80 14.11
C ILE A 410 -6.06 -49.30 13.12
N ILE A 411 -7.06 -48.46 12.82
CA ILE A 411 -8.13 -48.78 11.86
C ILE A 411 -7.57 -48.87 10.42
N SER A 412 -6.64 -47.99 10.05
CA SER A 412 -6.11 -47.86 8.69
C SER A 412 -5.69 -49.19 8.01
N PRO A 413 -4.77 -50.01 8.57
CA PRO A 413 -4.35 -51.28 7.96
C PRO A 413 -5.49 -52.28 7.73
N GLN A 414 -6.54 -52.23 8.55
CA GLN A 414 -7.67 -53.16 8.46
C GLN A 414 -8.55 -52.88 7.23
N THR A 415 -8.35 -51.75 6.55
CA THR A 415 -9.02 -51.44 5.29
C THR A 415 -8.37 -52.13 4.08
N PHE A 416 -7.12 -52.58 4.19
CA PHE A 416 -6.39 -53.33 3.15
C PHE A 416 -6.49 -54.83 3.41
N GLN A 417 -7.48 -55.47 2.81
CA GLN A 417 -7.66 -56.91 2.90
C GLN A 417 -7.03 -57.61 1.69
N ALA A 418 -6.38 -58.76 1.94
CA ALA A 418 -5.73 -59.54 0.89
C ALA A 418 -6.70 -59.98 -0.23
N LYS A 419 -8.00 -60.14 0.10
CA LYS A 419 -9.07 -60.49 -0.86
C LYS A 419 -9.34 -59.41 -1.91
N ASP A 420 -8.97 -58.16 -1.64
CA ASP A 420 -9.24 -57.02 -2.51
C ASP A 420 -8.01 -56.64 -3.36
N ALA A 421 -6.90 -57.36 -3.23
CA ALA A 421 -5.69 -57.18 -4.03
C ALA A 421 -5.91 -57.57 -5.51
N PRO A 422 -5.26 -56.93 -6.49
CA PRO A 422 -4.28 -55.84 -6.36
C PRO A 422 -4.88 -54.43 -6.40
N GLN A 423 -6.19 -54.29 -6.63
CA GLN A 423 -6.83 -52.98 -6.86
C GLN A 423 -7.25 -52.24 -5.58
N TYR A 424 -7.52 -52.98 -4.49
CA TYR A 424 -7.91 -52.48 -3.17
C TYR A 424 -9.06 -51.45 -3.21
N LEU A 425 -10.05 -51.68 -4.08
CA LEU A 425 -11.13 -50.73 -4.36
C LEU A 425 -11.94 -50.32 -3.11
N PRO A 426 -12.30 -51.22 -2.17
CA PRO A 426 -12.99 -50.82 -0.93
C PRO A 426 -12.19 -49.84 -0.07
N ALA A 427 -10.86 -49.97 -0.01
CA ALA A 427 -10.00 -49.04 0.71
C ALA A 427 -9.99 -47.66 0.03
N LYS A 428 -9.91 -47.63 -1.31
CA LYS A 428 -9.96 -46.38 -2.09
C LYS A 428 -11.30 -45.65 -1.94
N ILE A 429 -12.42 -46.37 -1.94
CA ILE A 429 -13.76 -45.79 -1.69
C ILE A 429 -13.85 -45.20 -0.28
N SER A 430 -13.29 -45.89 0.72
CA SER A 430 -13.25 -45.41 2.10
C SER A 430 -12.50 -44.08 2.23
N ILE A 431 -11.41 -43.89 1.47
CA ILE A 431 -10.67 -42.61 1.42
C ILE A 431 -11.56 -41.48 0.92
N VAL A 432 -12.31 -41.68 -0.16
CA VAL A 432 -13.20 -40.65 -0.74
C VAL A 432 -14.28 -40.23 0.27
N ILE A 433 -14.93 -41.20 0.91
CA ILE A 433 -15.99 -40.94 1.90
C ILE A 433 -15.42 -40.15 3.09
N LEU A 434 -14.27 -40.57 3.61
CA LEU A 434 -13.65 -39.92 4.77
C LEU A 434 -13.17 -38.50 4.43
N TYR A 435 -12.62 -38.26 3.23
CA TYR A 435 -12.22 -36.90 2.81
C TYR A 435 -13.41 -35.94 2.70
N VAL A 436 -14.57 -36.42 2.24
CA VAL A 436 -15.80 -35.60 2.24
C VAL A 436 -16.26 -35.34 3.67
N LEU A 437 -16.31 -36.35 4.53
CA LEU A 437 -16.75 -36.21 5.92
C LEU A 437 -15.89 -35.24 6.73
N VAL A 438 -14.56 -35.32 6.61
CA VAL A 438 -13.66 -34.38 7.33
C VAL A 438 -13.74 -32.96 6.78
N THR A 439 -14.12 -32.78 5.50
CA THR A 439 -14.36 -31.45 4.93
C THR A 439 -15.68 -30.86 5.42
N LEU A 440 -16.73 -31.67 5.54
CA LEU A 440 -18.00 -31.25 6.14
C LEU A 440 -17.85 -30.90 7.62
N ASP A 441 -17.01 -31.65 8.34
CA ASP A 441 -16.69 -31.35 9.74
C ASP A 441 -15.99 -29.98 9.90
N LEU A 442 -15.08 -29.61 9.00
CA LEU A 442 -14.49 -28.25 8.98
C LEU A 442 -15.54 -27.16 8.75
N CYS A 443 -16.53 -27.40 7.89
CA CYS A 443 -17.66 -26.48 7.70
C CYS A 443 -18.50 -26.35 8.98
N LEU A 444 -18.72 -27.46 9.70
CA LEU A 444 -19.44 -27.47 10.97
C LEU A 444 -18.68 -26.73 12.08
N ILE A 445 -17.37 -26.95 12.19
CA ILE A 445 -16.46 -26.22 13.10
C ILE A 445 -16.53 -24.71 12.82
N ARG A 446 -16.50 -24.31 11.55
CA ARG A 446 -16.64 -22.91 11.13
C ARG A 446 -17.99 -22.33 11.56
N TRP A 447 -19.08 -23.04 11.30
CA TRP A 447 -20.43 -22.60 11.66
C TRP A 447 -20.61 -22.45 13.18
N LEU A 448 -20.14 -23.42 13.98
CA LEU A 448 -20.18 -23.36 15.44
C LEU A 448 -19.38 -22.19 15.99
N SER A 449 -18.18 -21.94 15.46
CA SER A 449 -17.34 -20.82 15.87
C SER A 449 -18.02 -19.47 15.61
N ILE A 450 -18.66 -19.29 14.45
CA ILE A 450 -19.41 -18.08 14.11
C ILE A 450 -20.63 -17.92 15.03
N ARG A 451 -21.37 -19.01 15.29
CA ARG A 451 -22.56 -18.99 16.14
C ARG A 451 -22.23 -18.63 17.59
N GLU A 452 -21.16 -19.19 18.14
CA GLU A 452 -20.75 -18.94 19.52
C GLU A 452 -20.25 -17.51 19.70
N ASN A 453 -19.54 -16.96 18.71
CA ASN A 453 -19.16 -15.54 18.71
C ASN A 453 -20.40 -14.63 18.77
N ARG A 454 -21.42 -14.91 17.94
CA ARG A 454 -22.70 -14.17 17.94
C ARG A 454 -23.44 -14.25 19.29
N ARG A 455 -23.45 -15.42 19.94
CA ARG A 455 -24.07 -15.58 21.27
C ARG A 455 -23.38 -14.71 22.33
N ARG A 456 -22.04 -14.73 22.34
CA ARG A 456 -21.23 -13.92 23.27
C ARG A 456 -21.27 -12.42 22.95
N ASP A 457 -21.59 -12.06 21.72
CA ASP A 457 -21.88 -10.67 21.34
C ASP A 457 -23.18 -10.18 21.99
N GLN A 458 -24.24 -10.97 21.88
CA GLN A 458 -25.54 -10.68 22.50
C GLN A 458 -25.45 -10.61 24.05
N GLU A 459 -24.67 -11.49 24.67
CA GLU A 459 -24.46 -11.48 26.13
C GLU A 459 -23.65 -10.25 26.61
N LYS A 460 -22.64 -9.80 25.85
CA LYS A 460 -21.88 -8.57 26.15
C LYS A 460 -22.73 -7.32 25.92
N GLU A 461 -23.54 -7.31 24.87
CA GLU A 461 -24.47 -6.22 24.56
C GLU A 461 -25.57 -6.08 25.63
N ALA A 462 -26.08 -7.19 26.16
CA ALA A 462 -27.05 -7.18 27.27
C ALA A 462 -26.49 -6.62 28.59
N LEU A 463 -25.16 -6.62 28.76
CA LEU A 463 -24.47 -6.15 29.98
C LEU A 463 -24.06 -4.66 29.91
N GLY A 464 -23.93 -4.07 28.72
CA GLY A 464 -23.62 -2.64 28.53
C GLY A 464 -22.42 -2.14 29.37
N ASP A 465 -22.60 -1.01 30.06
CA ASP A 465 -21.57 -0.36 30.90
C ASP A 465 -21.20 -1.16 32.17
N ALA A 466 -21.97 -2.19 32.53
CA ALA A 466 -21.67 -3.03 33.69
C ALA A 466 -20.56 -4.08 33.40
N TYR A 467 -20.12 -4.21 32.15
CA TYR A 467 -19.08 -5.15 31.75
C TYR A 467 -17.67 -4.59 32.02
N VAL A 468 -16.99 -5.12 33.03
CA VAL A 468 -15.62 -4.72 33.42
C VAL A 468 -14.61 -5.82 33.08
N VAL A 469 -13.59 -5.49 32.28
CA VAL A 469 -12.50 -6.41 31.95
C VAL A 469 -11.54 -6.53 33.15
N PRO A 470 -11.29 -7.73 33.69
CA PRO A 470 -10.38 -7.89 34.82
C PRO A 470 -8.92 -7.55 34.45
N HIS A 471 -8.22 -6.83 35.33
CA HIS A 471 -6.81 -6.42 35.12
C HIS A 471 -5.88 -7.65 35.04
N ASN A 472 -4.96 -7.68 34.06
CA ASN A 472 -4.04 -8.79 33.76
C ASN A 472 -4.71 -10.14 33.44
N HIS A 473 -6.00 -10.16 33.07
CA HIS A 473 -6.72 -11.38 32.71
C HIS A 473 -6.06 -12.20 31.59
N GLU A 474 -5.23 -11.56 30.75
CA GLU A 474 -4.41 -12.14 29.69
C GLU A 474 -3.42 -13.20 30.19
N PHE A 475 -3.03 -13.13 31.47
CA PHE A 475 -2.05 -14.00 32.14
C PHE A 475 -2.65 -14.87 33.25
N LEU A 476 -3.98 -14.83 33.47
CA LEU A 476 -4.64 -15.57 34.56
C LEU A 476 -4.91 -17.05 34.25
N ASP A 477 -4.45 -17.56 33.09
CA ASP A 477 -4.64 -18.95 32.64
C ASP A 477 -6.11 -19.42 32.75
N LEU A 478 -7.03 -18.53 32.34
CA LEU A 478 -8.47 -18.76 32.23
C LEU A 478 -8.79 -19.58 30.98
N THR A 479 -9.87 -20.38 31.02
CA THR A 479 -10.32 -21.08 29.81
C THR A 479 -10.97 -20.14 28.80
N ASP A 480 -11.12 -20.59 27.55
CA ASP A 480 -11.79 -19.85 26.47
C ASP A 480 -13.29 -19.63 26.74
N ARG A 481 -13.88 -20.30 27.75
CA ARG A 481 -15.25 -20.06 28.23
C ARG A 481 -15.29 -19.17 29.47
N GLU A 482 -14.24 -19.18 30.28
CA GLU A 482 -14.10 -18.31 31.45
C GLU A 482 -13.63 -16.90 31.07
N ASN A 483 -12.93 -16.73 29.94
CA ASN A 483 -12.44 -15.46 29.44
C ASN A 483 -13.29 -14.88 28.29
N PRO A 484 -14.10 -13.83 28.53
CA PRO A 484 -14.98 -13.26 27.51
C PRO A 484 -14.29 -12.32 26.49
N GLU A 485 -13.00 -11.99 26.66
CA GLU A 485 -12.22 -11.09 25.78
C GLU A 485 -11.45 -11.80 24.66
N PHE A 486 -11.60 -13.11 24.54
CA PHE A 486 -10.90 -13.91 23.54
C PHE A 486 -11.54 -13.76 22.12
N ARG A 487 -11.12 -12.76 21.30
CA ARG A 487 -11.79 -12.31 20.04
C ARG A 487 -10.87 -11.89 18.85
N THR A 488 -11.47 -11.70 17.66
CA THR A 488 -10.94 -11.10 16.40
C THR A 488 -10.96 -9.57 16.39
N GLY A 489 -9.94 -8.91 15.81
CA GLY A 489 -9.87 -7.50 15.41
C GLY A 489 -10.27 -6.46 16.48
N PRO A 490 -9.34 -5.75 17.15
CA PRO A 490 -9.65 -4.90 18.31
C PRO A 490 -10.65 -3.76 18.05
N LEU A 491 -10.77 -3.26 16.81
CA LEU A 491 -11.71 -2.19 16.43
C LEU A 491 -13.11 -2.66 16.03
N SER A 492 -13.38 -3.97 15.93
CA SER A 492 -14.67 -4.50 15.44
C SER A 492 -15.89 -4.05 16.25
N LYS A 493 -15.68 -3.61 17.51
CA LYS A 493 -16.71 -3.06 18.41
C LYS A 493 -16.58 -1.56 18.64
N ASN A 494 -15.57 -0.92 18.07
CA ASN A 494 -15.43 0.52 18.11
C ASN A 494 -16.36 1.12 17.04
N ASN A 495 -17.03 2.22 17.36
CA ASN A 495 -17.94 2.90 16.43
C ASN A 495 -17.24 3.33 15.12
N VAL A 496 -15.91 3.35 15.05
CA VAL A 496 -15.20 3.53 13.78
C VAL A 496 -15.59 2.49 12.72
N CYS A 497 -16.03 1.29 13.09
CA CYS A 497 -16.50 0.25 12.17
C CYS A 497 -18.03 0.27 11.95
N ASP A 498 -18.77 1.16 12.59
CA ASP A 498 -20.22 1.31 12.38
C ASP A 498 -20.48 2.24 11.19
N THR A 499 -20.84 1.65 10.05
CA THR A 499 -21.09 2.36 8.79
C THR A 499 -22.37 3.20 8.80
N SER A 500 -23.22 3.09 9.83
CA SER A 500 -24.42 3.93 9.98
C SER A 500 -24.12 5.32 10.55
N LEU A 501 -22.94 5.51 11.13
CA LEU A 501 -22.52 6.77 11.73
C LEU A 501 -21.78 7.67 10.73
N ASP A 502 -21.85 8.99 10.96
CA ASP A 502 -21.12 9.96 10.15
C ASP A 502 -19.59 9.84 10.36
N PRO A 503 -18.77 10.28 9.39
CA PRO A 503 -17.32 10.12 9.48
C PRO A 503 -16.64 10.83 10.67
N VAL A 504 -17.24 11.90 11.22
CA VAL A 504 -16.70 12.59 12.41
C VAL A 504 -16.93 11.75 13.66
N SER A 505 -18.15 11.24 13.84
CA SER A 505 -18.48 10.38 14.99
C SER A 505 -17.62 9.13 15.02
N ARG A 506 -17.42 8.49 13.86
CA ARG A 506 -16.55 7.32 13.68
C ARG A 506 -15.08 7.63 14.03
N ALA A 507 -14.54 8.72 13.50
CA ALA A 507 -13.17 9.15 13.77
C ALA A 507 -12.94 9.53 15.25
N LYS A 508 -13.91 10.22 15.88
CA LYS A 508 -13.88 10.54 17.32
C LYS A 508 -13.72 9.29 18.17
N SER A 509 -14.46 8.22 17.86
CA SER A 509 -14.37 6.95 18.59
C SER A 509 -13.03 6.23 18.40
N LEU A 510 -12.40 6.35 17.23
CA LEU A 510 -11.05 5.84 17.00
C LEU A 510 -10.02 6.65 17.80
N VAL A 511 -10.03 7.97 17.68
CA VAL A 511 -9.09 8.86 18.38
C VAL A 511 -9.25 8.76 19.90
N ALA A 512 -10.47 8.57 20.40
CA ALA A 512 -10.70 8.32 21.83
C ALA A 512 -10.08 7.00 22.32
N ALA A 513 -9.96 6.00 21.45
CA ALA A 513 -9.36 4.71 21.80
C ALA A 513 -7.82 4.74 21.80
N MET A 514 -7.19 5.76 21.21
CA MET A 514 -5.72 5.89 21.12
C MET A 514 -5.09 6.43 22.41
N THR A 515 -3.90 5.95 22.76
CA THR A 515 -3.04 6.56 23.77
C THR A 515 -2.48 7.90 23.26
N LEU A 516 -1.93 8.74 24.15
CA LEU A 516 -1.28 9.98 23.74
C LEU A 516 -0.11 9.72 22.77
N GLU A 517 0.69 8.70 23.04
CA GLU A 517 1.82 8.33 22.19
C GLU A 517 1.35 7.83 20.82
N GLU A 518 0.30 7.00 20.78
CA GLU A 518 -0.31 6.58 19.50
C GLU A 518 -0.84 7.79 18.73
N LYS A 519 -1.46 8.77 19.41
CA LYS A 519 -1.92 10.01 18.76
C LYS A 519 -0.77 10.78 18.13
N ILE A 520 0.29 11.04 18.91
CA ILE A 520 1.48 11.76 18.45
C ILE A 520 2.16 11.03 17.28
N ASN A 521 2.27 9.70 17.33
CA ASN A 521 2.87 8.91 16.25
C ASN A 521 2.03 8.85 14.97
N ASN A 522 0.75 9.26 15.01
CA ASN A 522 -0.12 9.34 13.84
C ASN A 522 -0.23 10.75 13.24
N THR A 523 0.59 11.71 13.71
CA THR A 523 0.64 13.06 13.11
C THR A 523 1.71 13.24 12.05
N LYS A 524 2.57 12.24 11.81
CA LYS A 524 3.63 12.25 10.79
C LYS A 524 3.16 11.58 9.50
N TYR A 525 3.80 11.85 8.36
CA TYR A 525 3.48 11.21 7.08
C TYR A 525 3.52 9.69 7.06
N ASP A 526 4.52 9.06 7.68
CA ASP A 526 4.65 7.61 7.82
C ASP A 526 4.05 7.12 9.14
N SER A 527 2.79 7.52 9.39
CA SER A 527 2.06 7.19 10.61
C SER A 527 2.16 5.71 10.95
N SER A 528 2.61 5.42 12.17
CA SER A 528 2.79 4.04 12.65
C SER A 528 1.47 3.29 12.88
N GLY A 529 0.33 3.97 12.76
CA GLY A 529 -0.97 3.44 13.12
C GLY A 529 -1.09 3.27 14.63
N ALA A 530 -1.95 2.34 15.05
CA ALA A 530 -2.07 1.93 16.44
C ALA A 530 -2.15 0.39 16.48
N PRO A 531 -1.00 -0.31 16.51
CA PRO A 531 -0.96 -1.78 16.46
C PRO A 531 -1.81 -2.45 17.55
N ARG A 532 -1.90 -1.84 18.75
CA ARG A 532 -2.77 -2.30 19.85
C ARG A 532 -4.25 -2.32 19.47
N LEU A 533 -4.69 -1.37 18.64
CA LEU A 533 -6.05 -1.30 18.13
C LEU A 533 -6.22 -2.12 16.83
N GLY A 534 -5.15 -2.69 16.27
CA GLY A 534 -5.20 -3.27 14.94
C GLY A 534 -5.39 -2.23 13.83
N LEU A 535 -5.06 -0.96 14.11
CA LEU A 535 -5.01 0.09 13.10
C LEU A 535 -3.64 0.01 12.41
N PRO A 536 -3.56 -0.31 11.10
CA PRO A 536 -2.31 -0.44 10.39
C PRO A 536 -1.57 0.90 10.25
N ALA A 537 -0.27 0.81 9.99
CA ALA A 537 0.50 1.96 9.55
C ALA A 537 -0.10 2.52 8.26
N TYR A 538 0.00 3.84 8.10
CA TYR A 538 -0.61 4.55 7.00
C TYR A 538 0.32 5.66 6.54
N ASN A 539 0.61 5.68 5.24
CA ASN A 539 1.38 6.75 4.64
C ASN A 539 0.45 7.70 3.89
N TRP A 540 0.33 8.95 4.34
CA TRP A 540 -0.46 9.96 3.63
C TRP A 540 0.34 10.79 2.62
N TRP A 541 1.68 10.73 2.64
CA TRP A 541 2.52 11.38 1.63
C TRP A 541 2.59 10.54 0.35
N ASN A 542 1.80 10.96 -0.62
CA ASN A 542 1.52 10.27 -1.86
C ASN A 542 1.47 11.32 -2.97
N GLU A 543 2.25 11.18 -4.05
CA GLU A 543 2.33 12.21 -5.10
C GLU A 543 1.55 11.79 -6.35
N ALA A 544 0.85 12.76 -6.96
CA ALA A 544 -0.04 12.52 -8.09
C ALA A 544 -0.12 13.70 -9.10
N LEU A 545 0.96 14.49 -9.24
CA LEU A 545 0.97 15.77 -9.98
C LEU A 545 0.45 15.65 -11.42
N HIS A 546 0.93 14.66 -12.16
CA HIS A 546 0.57 14.43 -13.56
C HIS A 546 0.55 12.92 -13.92
N GLY A 547 0.21 12.10 -12.94
CA GLY A 547 0.35 10.65 -12.96
C GLY A 547 0.61 10.14 -11.54
N VAL A 548 0.41 8.85 -11.28
CA VAL A 548 0.84 8.26 -10.00
C VAL A 548 2.37 8.31 -9.96
N ALA A 549 2.94 8.95 -8.95
CA ALA A 549 4.37 9.22 -8.86
C ALA A 549 5.08 8.35 -7.83
N GLU A 550 6.41 8.24 -7.97
CA GLU A 550 7.23 7.56 -6.97
C GLU A 550 7.31 8.41 -5.70
N GLY A 551 7.14 7.78 -4.53
CA GLY A 551 7.14 8.48 -3.26
C GLY A 551 7.04 7.53 -2.06
N HIS A 552 7.05 8.07 -0.84
CA HIS A 552 7.06 7.23 0.36
C HIS A 552 5.81 6.36 0.55
N GLY A 553 4.65 6.80 0.02
CA GLY A 553 3.39 6.05 0.07
C GLY A 553 3.14 5.11 -1.12
N VAL A 554 3.96 5.17 -2.17
CA VAL A 554 3.79 4.38 -3.41
C VAL A 554 5.09 3.73 -3.81
N SER A 555 5.09 2.40 -3.96
CA SER A 555 6.24 1.67 -4.46
C SER A 555 5.86 0.95 -5.75
N PHE A 556 6.63 1.19 -6.81
CA PHE A 556 6.50 0.47 -8.07
C PHE A 556 7.25 -0.86 -8.00
N SER A 557 6.68 -1.90 -8.61
CA SER A 557 7.35 -3.18 -8.81
C SER A 557 8.48 -3.06 -9.84
N ASP A 558 9.58 -3.80 -9.69
CA ASP A 558 10.67 -3.81 -10.68
C ASP A 558 10.21 -4.25 -12.09
N SER A 559 9.16 -5.09 -12.17
CA SER A 559 8.55 -5.52 -13.43
C SER A 559 7.13 -6.05 -13.22
N GLY A 560 6.36 -6.14 -14.31
CA GLY A 560 5.02 -6.72 -14.31
C GLY A 560 3.97 -5.79 -13.71
N ASN A 561 3.01 -6.33 -12.96
CA ASN A 561 1.92 -5.53 -12.41
C ASN A 561 2.48 -4.49 -11.40
N PHE A 562 1.95 -3.27 -11.49
CA PHE A 562 2.37 -2.13 -10.68
C PHE A 562 3.82 -1.67 -10.92
N SER A 563 4.40 -1.98 -12.09
CA SER A 563 5.73 -1.46 -12.49
C SER A 563 5.69 -0.11 -13.21
N TYR A 564 4.51 0.39 -13.55
CA TYR A 564 4.31 1.66 -14.22
C TYR A 564 2.90 2.21 -13.96
N ALA A 565 2.72 3.48 -14.29
CA ALA A 565 1.42 4.17 -14.34
C ALA A 565 1.34 5.04 -15.61
N THR A 566 0.16 5.62 -15.87
CA THR A 566 0.01 6.60 -16.95
C THR A 566 0.69 7.91 -16.56
N SER A 567 1.55 8.43 -17.44
CA SER A 567 2.29 9.67 -17.26
C SER A 567 1.79 10.72 -18.25
N PHE A 568 1.02 11.68 -17.74
CA PHE A 568 0.43 12.78 -18.49
C PHE A 568 1.45 13.91 -18.71
N PRO A 569 1.21 14.89 -19.61
CA PRO A 569 2.04 16.08 -19.67
C PRO A 569 1.98 16.87 -18.36
N MET A 570 3.05 17.62 -18.04
CA MET A 570 3.08 18.47 -16.84
C MET A 570 1.92 19.49 -16.84
N PRO A 571 1.42 19.92 -15.66
CA PRO A 571 0.27 20.82 -15.58
C PRO A 571 0.43 22.12 -16.37
N ILE A 572 1.66 22.62 -16.53
CA ILE A 572 1.93 23.81 -17.35
C ILE A 572 1.56 23.59 -18.83
N LEU A 573 1.80 22.40 -19.39
CA LEU A 573 1.40 22.08 -20.76
C LEU A 573 -0.08 21.71 -20.84
N LEU A 574 -0.61 21.01 -19.82
CA LEU A 574 -2.04 20.72 -19.74
C LEU A 574 -2.88 22.01 -19.64
N GLY A 575 -2.43 23.01 -18.88
CA GLY A 575 -3.07 24.32 -18.76
C GLY A 575 -3.04 25.14 -20.05
N ALA A 576 -2.05 24.90 -20.92
CA ALA A 576 -1.99 25.52 -22.25
C ALA A 576 -3.13 25.04 -23.18
N ALA A 577 -3.82 23.95 -22.83
CA ALA A 577 -4.98 23.47 -23.56
C ALA A 577 -6.27 24.28 -23.27
N PHE A 578 -6.34 25.03 -22.15
CA PHE A 578 -7.53 25.77 -21.69
C PHE A 578 -8.83 24.95 -21.83
N ASP A 579 -8.82 23.73 -21.29
CA ASP A 579 -9.92 22.76 -21.37
C ASP A 579 -10.10 22.07 -20.01
N ASP A 580 -11.06 22.54 -19.23
CA ASP A 580 -11.33 22.03 -17.88
C ASP A 580 -11.86 20.59 -17.89
N ASP A 581 -12.60 20.21 -18.93
CA ASP A 581 -13.09 18.85 -19.11
C ASP A 581 -11.93 17.87 -19.37
N LEU A 582 -10.93 18.30 -20.14
CA LEU A 582 -9.70 17.54 -20.32
C LEU A 582 -8.95 17.37 -18.99
N VAL A 583 -8.77 18.45 -18.22
CA VAL A 583 -8.11 18.39 -16.89
C VAL A 583 -8.84 17.42 -15.97
N LYS A 584 -10.18 17.48 -15.93
CA LYS A 584 -11.02 16.57 -15.15
C LYS A 584 -10.88 15.12 -15.58
N GLN A 585 -10.83 14.84 -16.88
CA GLN A 585 -10.60 13.49 -17.41
C GLN A 585 -9.24 12.94 -16.98
N VAL A 586 -8.18 13.75 -17.08
CA VAL A 586 -6.82 13.39 -16.64
C VAL A 586 -6.83 13.08 -15.13
N ALA A 587 -7.38 13.98 -14.31
CA ALA A 587 -7.48 13.77 -12.86
C ALA A 587 -8.29 12.51 -12.50
N THR A 588 -9.34 12.20 -13.26
CA THR A 588 -10.16 11.00 -13.06
C THR A 588 -9.34 9.72 -13.28
N VAL A 589 -8.54 9.68 -14.35
CA VAL A 589 -7.62 8.55 -14.60
C VAL A 589 -6.59 8.45 -13.48
N ILE A 590 -5.91 9.54 -13.13
CA ILE A 590 -4.90 9.56 -12.06
C ILE A 590 -5.51 9.02 -10.74
N SER A 591 -6.70 9.50 -10.36
CA SER A 591 -7.37 9.05 -9.14
C SER A 591 -7.76 7.57 -9.17
N THR A 592 -8.12 7.03 -10.35
CA THR A 592 -8.43 5.61 -10.54
C THR A 592 -7.17 4.76 -10.38
N GLU A 593 -6.07 5.14 -11.02
CA GLU A 593 -4.78 4.45 -10.91
C GLU A 593 -4.20 4.51 -9.48
N ALA A 594 -4.39 5.64 -8.79
CA ALA A 594 -4.02 5.79 -7.38
C ALA A 594 -4.80 4.82 -6.49
N ARG A 595 -6.11 4.65 -6.72
CA ARG A 595 -6.93 3.65 -6.00
C ARG A 595 -6.51 2.22 -6.30
N ALA A 596 -6.13 1.90 -7.55
CA ALA A 596 -5.57 0.60 -7.91
C ALA A 596 -4.28 0.29 -7.11
N SER A 597 -3.47 1.33 -6.88
CA SER A 597 -2.23 1.28 -6.09
C SER A 597 -2.48 1.35 -4.57
N ARG A 598 -3.76 1.33 -4.13
CA ARG A 598 -4.22 1.40 -2.74
C ARG A 598 -3.87 2.70 -2.01
N MET A 599 -3.69 3.79 -2.75
CA MET A 599 -3.52 5.13 -2.18
C MET A 599 -4.86 5.61 -1.62
N VAL A 600 -4.84 6.12 -0.38
CA VAL A 600 -6.05 6.58 0.33
C VAL A 600 -5.99 8.07 0.64
N ALA A 601 -4.83 8.71 0.53
CA ALA A 601 -4.73 10.17 0.38
C ALA A 601 -3.77 10.44 -0.76
N MET A 602 -3.96 11.55 -1.45
CA MET A 602 -3.04 12.04 -2.46
C MET A 602 -2.66 13.45 -2.05
N ARG A 603 -1.36 13.71 -1.91
CA ARG A 603 -0.84 15.04 -2.13
C ARG A 603 -0.99 15.29 -3.63
N VAL A 604 -2.08 15.96 -3.96
CA VAL A 604 -2.09 16.70 -5.20
C VAL A 604 -1.46 18.04 -4.85
N SER A 605 -0.13 18.10 -4.79
CA SER A 605 0.52 19.36 -5.10
C SER A 605 0.17 19.57 -6.55
N ILE A 606 -0.94 20.26 -6.85
CA ILE A 606 -1.05 20.87 -8.16
C ILE A 606 -0.03 22.01 -8.09
N ILE A 607 1.22 21.73 -8.44
CA ILE A 607 2.09 22.78 -8.98
C ILE A 607 1.37 23.20 -10.27
N GLY A 608 0.38 24.09 -10.12
CA GLY A 608 -0.57 24.43 -11.19
C GLY A 608 -2.07 24.42 -10.84
N HIS A 609 -2.51 24.48 -9.57
CA HIS A 609 -3.79 25.18 -9.35
C HIS A 609 -3.44 26.67 -9.52
N PRO A 610 -4.24 27.50 -10.21
CA PRO A 610 -3.91 28.90 -10.55
C PRO A 610 -3.64 29.84 -9.37
N ILE A 611 -3.60 29.34 -8.13
CA ILE A 611 -3.46 30.13 -6.90
C ILE A 611 -1.98 30.38 -6.56
N SER A 612 -1.06 29.45 -6.84
CA SER A 612 0.34 29.84 -7.11
C SER A 612 0.39 30.32 -8.54
N ILE A 613 -0.07 31.55 -8.75
CA ILE A 613 0.16 32.26 -10.00
C ILE A 613 1.67 32.23 -10.21
N HIS A 614 2.15 31.66 -11.32
CA HIS A 614 3.49 31.87 -11.85
C HIS A 614 3.65 33.38 -12.14
N SER A 615 3.84 34.16 -11.08
CA SER A 615 4.05 35.59 -11.14
C SER A 615 5.38 35.91 -11.83
N VAL A 616 6.28 34.91 -11.85
CA VAL A 616 7.51 34.84 -12.62
C VAL A 616 7.70 33.40 -13.10
N THR A 617 8.33 33.20 -14.25
CA THR A 617 8.82 31.93 -14.81
C THR A 617 9.94 31.26 -13.98
N ARG A 618 9.98 31.49 -12.66
CA ARG A 618 11.05 31.13 -11.71
C ARG A 618 10.44 30.63 -10.39
N ASP A 619 9.45 29.75 -10.45
CA ASP A 619 8.90 29.16 -9.23
C ASP A 619 9.55 27.80 -8.95
N GLY A 620 10.57 27.84 -8.10
CA GLY A 620 11.27 26.70 -7.55
C GLY A 620 12.09 27.04 -6.30
N ALA A 621 11.62 27.90 -5.38
CA ALA A 621 12.32 28.11 -4.11
C ALA A 621 11.52 28.66 -2.91
N GLU A 622 11.91 28.14 -1.74
CA GLU A 622 11.77 28.72 -0.42
C GLU A 622 12.35 30.15 -0.34
N VAL A 623 11.64 31.05 0.33
CA VAL A 623 12.13 32.39 0.68
C VAL A 623 13.00 32.31 1.94
N LYS A 624 14.33 32.15 1.77
CA LYS A 624 15.32 32.38 2.84
C LYS A 624 15.93 33.78 2.72
N LYS A 625 15.26 34.80 3.30
CA LYS A 625 15.86 35.96 4.05
C LYS A 625 14.88 37.13 4.22
N HIS A 626 14.46 37.37 5.46
CA HIS A 626 14.47 38.64 6.21
C HIS A 626 13.72 38.39 7.55
N PRO A 627 14.43 38.35 8.70
CA PRO A 627 13.89 37.76 9.94
C PRO A 627 12.88 38.62 10.71
N GLU A 628 12.54 39.83 10.27
CA GLU A 628 11.83 40.77 11.16
C GLU A 628 10.31 40.86 10.96
N LYS A 629 9.73 40.33 9.87
CA LYS A 629 8.28 40.49 9.60
C LYS A 629 7.55 39.37 8.86
N ILE A 630 8.20 38.25 8.52
CA ILE A 630 7.55 37.17 7.76
C ILE A 630 7.05 36.10 8.74
N ARG A 631 5.71 35.96 8.84
CA ARG A 631 5.10 34.81 9.52
C ARG A 631 5.15 33.60 8.59
N CYS A 632 5.59 32.45 9.09
CA CYS A 632 5.46 31.21 8.36
C CYS A 632 3.97 30.86 8.20
N ILE A 633 3.55 30.41 7.01
CA ILE A 633 2.13 30.13 6.69
C ILE A 633 1.55 29.09 7.66
N PHE A 634 2.35 28.07 7.99
CA PHE A 634 1.95 26.93 8.80
C PHE A 634 1.82 27.23 10.30
N LEU A 635 2.10 28.47 10.72
CA LEU A 635 1.86 28.99 12.07
C LEU A 635 0.97 30.24 12.08
N ASP A 636 0.46 30.68 10.93
CA ASP A 636 -0.39 31.86 10.85
C ASP A 636 -1.86 31.48 11.06
N ARG A 637 -2.34 31.73 12.27
CA ARG A 637 -3.74 31.52 12.64
C ARG A 637 -4.70 32.34 11.78
N TRP A 638 -4.31 33.53 11.32
CA TRP A 638 -5.17 34.33 10.46
C TRP A 638 -5.37 33.65 9.09
N LEU A 639 -4.31 33.06 8.51
CA LEU A 639 -4.42 32.28 7.28
C LEU A 639 -5.23 30.98 7.50
N LEU A 640 -4.84 30.17 8.49
CA LEU A 640 -5.36 28.80 8.63
C LEU A 640 -6.71 28.71 9.34
N GLN A 641 -7.05 29.65 10.23
CA GLN A 641 -8.35 29.70 10.89
C GLN A 641 -9.23 30.76 10.26
N THR A 642 -8.83 32.04 10.35
CA THR A 642 -9.71 33.16 9.96
C THR A 642 -10.04 33.15 8.47
N LEU A 643 -9.05 32.97 7.59
CA LEU A 643 -9.32 32.89 6.15
C LEU A 643 -9.79 31.51 5.73
N LEU A 644 -8.95 30.47 5.88
CA LEU A 644 -9.25 29.16 5.30
C LEU A 644 -10.53 28.53 5.90
N ARG A 645 -10.65 28.48 7.23
CA ARG A 645 -11.74 27.75 7.88
C ARG A 645 -12.98 28.61 8.05
N GLU A 646 -12.84 29.79 8.66
CA GLU A 646 -13.96 30.67 9.03
C GLU A 646 -14.52 31.40 7.80
N HIS A 647 -13.68 32.07 7.01
CA HIS A 647 -14.11 32.88 5.86
C HIS A 647 -14.48 32.03 4.64
N TRP A 648 -13.61 31.12 4.21
CA TRP A 648 -13.86 30.25 3.05
C TRP A 648 -14.64 28.96 3.37
N GLY A 649 -15.08 28.79 4.61
CA GLY A 649 -15.96 27.69 5.02
C GLY A 649 -15.30 26.30 4.95
N TRP A 650 -13.98 26.20 5.10
CA TRP A 650 -13.22 24.93 5.01
C TRP A 650 -13.26 24.08 6.30
N GLU A 651 -14.39 24.09 7.01
CA GLU A 651 -14.62 23.32 8.24
C GLU A 651 -15.27 21.94 8.00
N GLN A 652 -15.51 21.57 6.74
CA GLN A 652 -16.20 20.33 6.40
C GLN A 652 -15.44 19.08 6.87
N THR A 653 -16.20 18.01 7.10
CA THR A 653 -15.70 16.71 7.55
C THR A 653 -14.62 16.15 6.62
N GLY A 654 -13.45 15.87 7.20
CA GLY A 654 -12.32 15.24 6.49
C GLY A 654 -11.33 16.23 5.87
N HIS A 655 -11.45 17.53 6.14
CA HIS A 655 -10.51 18.56 5.70
C HIS A 655 -9.42 18.79 6.75
N TRP A 656 -8.16 18.50 6.39
CA TRP A 656 -6.99 18.61 7.27
C TRP A 656 -5.83 19.31 6.56
N VAL A 657 -5.07 20.10 7.32
CA VAL A 657 -3.89 20.85 6.84
C VAL A 657 -2.64 20.08 7.19
N THR A 658 -1.72 19.92 6.24
CA THR A 658 -0.36 19.44 6.52
C THR A 658 0.64 20.53 6.26
N GLY A 659 1.69 20.59 7.10
CA GLY A 659 2.91 21.32 6.77
C GLY A 659 3.60 20.67 5.57
N ASP A 660 4.31 21.48 4.80
CA ASP A 660 5.27 20.94 3.83
C ASP A 660 6.39 20.19 4.57
N CYS A 661 7.13 19.35 3.86
CA CYS A 661 8.16 18.49 4.43
C CYS A 661 9.34 19.35 4.91
N GLY A 662 9.55 19.39 6.24
CA GLY A 662 10.49 20.30 6.90
C GLY A 662 9.92 21.68 7.26
N ALA A 663 8.69 22.02 6.87
CA ALA A 663 8.15 23.36 7.12
C ALA A 663 8.02 23.70 8.60
N ILE A 664 7.74 22.71 9.45
CA ILE A 664 7.66 22.90 10.91
C ILE A 664 9.07 23.02 11.52
N ASP A 665 10.05 22.29 10.99
CA ASP A 665 11.46 22.43 11.38
C ASP A 665 11.96 23.85 11.13
N ASN A 666 11.65 24.38 9.95
CA ASN A 666 12.06 25.72 9.52
C ASN A 666 11.55 26.82 10.47
N ILE A 667 10.46 26.61 11.22
CA ILE A 667 9.91 27.59 12.16
C ILE A 667 10.95 28.04 13.19
N TYR A 668 11.72 27.10 13.76
CA TYR A 668 12.73 27.39 14.77
C TYR A 668 14.15 27.34 14.20
N ALA A 669 14.41 26.44 13.25
CA ALA A 669 15.75 26.21 12.71
C ALA A 669 16.23 27.34 11.77
N ASP A 670 15.35 27.84 10.89
CA ASP A 670 15.72 28.79 9.83
C ASP A 670 15.02 30.15 9.97
N HIS A 671 13.74 30.17 10.34
CA HIS A 671 12.95 31.39 10.52
C HIS A 671 13.15 32.03 11.90
N HIS A 672 13.61 31.25 12.89
CA HIS A 672 13.81 31.69 14.28
C HIS A 672 12.57 32.38 14.89
N TYR A 673 11.36 31.96 14.49
CA TYR A 673 10.12 32.53 14.99
C TYR A 673 9.85 32.12 16.46
N VAL A 674 10.30 30.93 16.83
CA VAL A 674 10.32 30.41 18.20
C VAL A 674 11.69 29.84 18.54
N THR A 675 11.93 29.54 19.81
CA THR A 675 13.24 29.20 20.36
C THR A 675 13.66 27.74 20.16
N ASP A 676 12.71 26.82 20.01
CA ASP A 676 12.96 25.38 19.97
C ASP A 676 11.80 24.60 19.31
N GLY A 677 12.04 23.30 19.09
CA GLY A 677 11.09 22.40 18.44
C GLY A 677 9.77 22.21 19.20
N ALA A 678 9.75 22.29 20.54
CA ALA A 678 8.52 22.16 21.33
C ALA A 678 7.60 23.37 21.14
N HIS A 679 8.17 24.57 21.12
CA HIS A 679 7.43 25.79 20.79
C HIS A 679 6.98 25.81 19.33
N ALA A 680 7.79 25.28 18.39
CA ALA A 680 7.42 25.16 16.98
C ALA A 680 6.23 24.20 16.77
N ALA A 681 6.30 23.00 17.36
CA ALA A 681 5.24 22.00 17.29
C ALA A 681 3.90 22.55 17.82
N ALA A 682 3.94 23.17 19.01
CA ALA A 682 2.75 23.75 19.62
C ALA A 682 2.20 24.94 18.82
N ALA A 683 3.07 25.82 18.31
CA ALA A 683 2.65 26.98 17.52
C ALA A 683 1.94 26.55 16.24
N ALA A 684 2.50 25.61 15.48
CA ALA A 684 1.90 25.09 14.25
C ALA A 684 0.56 24.38 14.52
N LEU A 685 0.52 23.49 15.52
CA LEU A 685 -0.70 22.76 15.89
C LEU A 685 -1.82 23.71 16.36
N ASN A 686 -1.50 24.71 17.18
CA ASN A 686 -2.48 25.71 17.64
C ASN A 686 -2.94 26.65 16.52
N ALA A 687 -2.11 26.90 15.51
CA ALA A 687 -2.49 27.72 14.36
C ALA A 687 -3.46 26.99 13.42
N GLY A 688 -3.41 25.66 13.37
CA GLY A 688 -4.31 24.84 12.55
C GLY A 688 -3.65 23.85 11.61
N THR A 689 -2.33 23.71 11.67
CA THR A 689 -1.60 22.64 10.98
C THR A 689 -1.88 21.32 11.70
N ASP A 690 -2.56 20.41 11.02
CA ASP A 690 -3.03 19.16 11.62
C ASP A 690 -1.93 18.08 11.61
N LEU A 691 -1.12 18.01 10.55
CA LEU A 691 -0.09 16.97 10.34
C LEU A 691 1.27 17.57 9.93
N ASP A 692 2.32 16.78 10.15
CA ASP A 692 3.72 17.13 9.91
C ASP A 692 4.35 16.19 8.87
N CYS A 693 4.87 16.75 7.77
CA CYS A 693 5.70 16.01 6.81
C CYS A 693 7.20 15.99 7.23
N GLY A 694 7.49 16.21 8.51
CA GLY A 694 8.82 16.12 9.12
C GLY A 694 8.82 15.22 10.35
N SER A 695 9.66 15.53 11.33
CA SER A 695 9.76 14.79 12.60
C SER A 695 9.41 15.63 13.83
N VAL A 696 9.07 16.90 13.66
CA VAL A 696 8.89 17.84 14.77
C VAL A 696 7.70 17.45 15.64
N PHE A 697 6.57 17.09 15.05
CA PHE A 697 5.40 16.68 15.82
C PHE A 697 5.66 15.42 16.66
N PRO A 698 6.11 14.28 16.09
CA PRO A 698 6.37 13.09 16.89
C PRO A 698 7.46 13.28 17.95
N GLU A 699 8.49 14.08 17.66
CA GLU A 699 9.60 14.31 18.59
C GLU A 699 9.20 15.24 19.75
N TYR A 700 8.44 16.32 19.47
CA TYR A 700 8.28 17.41 20.43
C TYR A 700 6.88 17.58 21.02
N LEU A 701 5.79 17.06 20.42
CA LEU A 701 4.43 17.24 20.96
C LEU A 701 4.29 16.68 22.39
N GLY A 702 4.96 15.57 22.72
CA GLY A 702 4.93 15.04 24.09
C GLY A 702 5.47 16.04 25.12
N SER A 703 6.63 16.63 24.83
CA SER A 703 7.25 17.64 25.69
C SER A 703 6.47 18.96 25.71
N ALA A 704 5.89 19.37 24.58
CA ALA A 704 5.11 20.58 24.46
C ALA A 704 3.80 20.51 25.26
N LEU A 705 3.17 19.33 25.34
CA LEU A 705 2.00 19.10 26.19
C LEU A 705 2.37 19.17 27.68
N GLN A 706 3.50 18.58 28.07
CA GLN A 706 3.99 18.63 29.47
C GLN A 706 4.29 20.07 29.90
N GLN A 707 4.76 20.92 28.98
CA GLN A 707 4.97 22.35 29.20
C GLN A 707 3.69 23.19 29.13
N GLY A 708 2.54 22.59 28.77
CA GLY A 708 1.26 23.29 28.64
C GLY A 708 1.17 24.22 27.43
N LEU A 709 2.00 24.01 26.40
CA LEU A 709 2.06 24.88 25.21
C LEU A 709 0.88 24.68 24.25
N TYR A 710 0.21 23.52 24.32
CA TYR A 710 -1.05 23.24 23.63
C TYR A 710 -1.93 22.34 24.50
N ASN A 711 -3.20 22.19 24.13
CA ASN A 711 -4.13 21.31 24.83
C ASN A 711 -4.35 20.00 24.07
N ASN A 712 -4.61 18.89 24.79
CA ASN A 712 -4.83 17.58 24.17
C ASN A 712 -6.03 17.55 23.21
N GLN A 713 -7.00 18.47 23.38
CA GLN A 713 -8.14 18.58 22.47
C GLN A 713 -7.72 19.09 21.07
N THR A 714 -6.72 19.97 20.98
CA THR A 714 -6.18 20.44 19.70
C THR A 714 -5.59 19.27 18.90
N LEU A 715 -4.79 18.42 19.55
CA LEU A 715 -4.26 17.20 18.93
C LEU A 715 -5.37 16.22 18.53
N ASN A 716 -6.37 16.02 19.39
CA ASN A 716 -7.53 15.19 19.04
C ASN A 716 -8.24 15.72 17.80
N ASN A 717 -8.45 17.04 17.69
CA ASN A 717 -9.14 17.65 16.56
C ASN A 717 -8.38 17.43 15.24
N ALA A 718 -7.04 17.55 15.26
CA ALA A 718 -6.20 17.27 14.11
C ALA A 718 -6.36 15.83 13.60
N LEU A 719 -6.28 14.85 14.51
CA LEU A 719 -6.45 13.44 14.17
C LEU A 719 -7.90 13.09 13.78
N ILE A 720 -8.90 13.73 14.38
CA ILE A 720 -10.29 13.56 13.99
C ILE A 720 -10.45 14.00 12.52
N ARG A 721 -9.87 15.13 12.10
CA ARG A 721 -9.93 15.58 10.70
C ARG A 721 -9.29 14.57 9.74
N LEU A 722 -8.10 14.06 10.07
CA LEU A 722 -7.43 13.02 9.29
C LEU A 722 -8.28 11.75 9.17
N TYR A 723 -8.68 11.16 10.29
CA TYR A 723 -9.41 9.89 10.27
C TYR A 723 -10.83 10.03 9.74
N SER A 724 -11.48 11.18 9.86
CA SER A 724 -12.75 11.45 9.18
C SER A 724 -12.61 11.40 7.66
N SER A 725 -11.48 11.87 7.12
CA SER A 725 -11.16 11.76 5.71
C SER A 725 -11.02 10.29 5.29
N LEU A 726 -10.27 9.50 6.06
CA LEU A 726 -10.09 8.07 5.79
C LEU A 726 -11.40 7.28 5.89
N VAL A 727 -12.24 7.59 6.88
CA VAL A 727 -13.57 7.00 7.00
C VAL A 727 -14.43 7.35 5.77
N LYS A 728 -14.45 8.61 5.33
CA LYS A 728 -15.19 9.04 4.13
C LYS A 728 -14.71 8.34 2.86
N LEU A 729 -13.42 8.01 2.78
CA LEU A 729 -12.81 7.28 1.66
C LEU A 729 -12.99 5.76 1.76
N GLY A 730 -13.78 5.30 2.73
CA GLY A 730 -14.13 3.91 2.92
C GLY A 730 -13.03 3.07 3.55
N TYR A 731 -12.02 3.67 4.19
CA TYR A 731 -10.83 2.97 4.72
C TYR A 731 -11.13 1.94 5.81
N PHE A 732 -12.25 2.10 6.52
CA PHE A 732 -12.71 1.19 7.59
C PHE A 732 -13.88 0.31 7.15
N ASP A 733 -14.37 0.49 5.93
CA ASP A 733 -15.60 -0.15 5.46
C ASP A 733 -15.30 -1.45 4.71
N PRO A 734 -16.19 -2.46 4.74
CA PRO A 734 -16.02 -3.70 3.98
C PRO A 734 -15.79 -3.43 2.47
N ALA A 735 -14.95 -4.26 1.84
CA ALA A 735 -14.67 -4.11 0.40
C ALA A 735 -15.92 -4.29 -0.48
N ASP A 736 -16.87 -5.11 -0.03
CA ASP A 736 -18.14 -5.34 -0.73
C ASP A 736 -19.03 -4.08 -0.74
N ASP A 737 -18.87 -3.20 0.25
CA ASP A 737 -19.66 -1.98 0.42
C ASP A 737 -18.94 -0.73 -0.14
N GLN A 738 -17.70 -0.88 -0.63
CA GLN A 738 -16.88 0.24 -1.11
C GLN A 738 -16.40 0.01 -2.55
N PRO A 739 -17.05 0.63 -3.56
CA PRO A 739 -16.77 0.36 -4.97
C PRO A 739 -15.32 0.69 -5.36
N TYR A 740 -14.70 1.67 -4.71
CA TYR A 740 -13.31 2.04 -4.98
C TYR A 740 -12.27 1.10 -4.35
N ARG A 741 -12.67 0.06 -3.62
CA ARG A 741 -11.76 -0.99 -3.11
C ARG A 741 -11.61 -2.18 -4.06
N SER A 742 -12.46 -2.29 -5.08
CA SER A 742 -12.38 -3.35 -6.09
C SER A 742 -11.49 -2.97 -7.29
N ILE A 743 -11.16 -1.69 -7.43
CA ILE A 743 -10.23 -1.17 -8.46
C ILE A 743 -8.87 -1.84 -8.28
N GLY A 744 -8.34 -2.41 -9.35
CA GLY A 744 -7.07 -3.11 -9.38
C GLY A 744 -6.28 -2.83 -10.65
N TRP A 745 -5.21 -3.61 -10.86
CA TRP A 745 -4.24 -3.37 -11.95
C TRP A 745 -4.86 -3.27 -13.36
N ASN A 746 -5.99 -3.93 -13.62
CA ASN A 746 -6.65 -3.88 -14.94
C ASN A 746 -7.15 -2.48 -15.31
N GLU A 747 -7.28 -1.57 -14.32
CA GLU A 747 -7.68 -0.17 -14.52
C GLU A 747 -6.47 0.77 -14.67
N VAL A 748 -5.23 0.25 -14.61
CA VAL A 748 -4.00 1.04 -14.77
C VAL A 748 -3.49 0.97 -16.20
N PHE A 749 -3.19 2.14 -16.79
CA PHE A 749 -2.71 2.27 -18.17
C PHE A 749 -3.66 1.56 -19.16
N THR A 750 -4.95 1.90 -19.10
CA THR A 750 -5.91 1.40 -20.08
C THR A 750 -5.63 2.04 -21.46
N PRO A 751 -6.08 1.44 -22.58
CA PRO A 751 -5.96 2.08 -23.90
C PRO A 751 -6.57 3.48 -23.95
N ALA A 752 -7.66 3.72 -23.20
CA ALA A 752 -8.27 5.04 -23.08
C ALA A 752 -7.39 6.03 -22.32
N ALA A 753 -6.72 5.60 -21.24
CA ALA A 753 -5.75 6.42 -20.52
C ALA A 753 -4.53 6.79 -21.40
N GLU A 754 -4.04 5.82 -22.18
CA GLU A 754 -2.95 6.02 -23.14
C GLU A 754 -3.33 7.04 -24.22
N GLU A 755 -4.52 6.91 -24.82
CA GLU A 755 -5.06 7.87 -25.78
C GLU A 755 -5.27 9.25 -25.17
N LEU A 756 -5.77 9.32 -23.92
CA LEU A 756 -5.96 10.58 -23.21
C LEU A 756 -4.64 11.31 -22.93
N ALA A 757 -3.58 10.59 -22.56
CA ALA A 757 -2.26 11.19 -22.37
C ALA A 757 -1.69 11.79 -23.67
N HIS A 758 -1.89 11.08 -24.80
CA HIS A 758 -1.54 11.60 -26.12
C HIS A 758 -2.37 12.83 -26.48
N LYS A 759 -3.70 12.76 -26.33
CA LYS A 759 -4.63 13.87 -26.59
C LYS A 759 -4.26 15.10 -25.77
N ALA A 760 -4.06 14.95 -24.46
CA ALA A 760 -3.70 16.03 -23.56
C ALA A 760 -2.42 16.75 -24.01
N THR A 761 -1.45 15.98 -24.49
CA THR A 761 -0.19 16.52 -25.00
C THR A 761 -0.39 17.27 -26.32
N VAL A 762 -1.09 16.68 -27.30
CA VAL A 762 -1.39 17.34 -28.58
C VAL A 762 -2.14 18.65 -28.37
N GLU A 763 -3.13 18.65 -27.48
CA GLU A 763 -3.98 19.80 -27.24
C GLU A 763 -3.28 20.94 -26.51
N GLY A 764 -2.21 20.66 -25.75
CA GLY A 764 -1.41 21.64 -25.02
C GLY A 764 -0.24 22.25 -25.80
N ILE A 765 0.26 21.61 -26.86
CA ILE A 765 1.38 22.14 -27.65
C ILE A 765 1.02 23.49 -28.28
N VAL A 766 1.91 24.47 -28.13
CA VAL A 766 1.71 25.85 -28.60
C VAL A 766 2.64 26.14 -29.79
N MET A 767 2.07 26.64 -30.88
CA MET A 767 2.86 27.12 -32.02
C MET A 767 3.13 28.61 -31.87
N LEU A 768 4.42 28.99 -31.76
CA LEU A 768 4.86 30.36 -31.50
C LEU A 768 5.24 31.12 -32.78
N LYS A 769 5.72 30.38 -33.79
CA LYS A 769 6.10 30.94 -35.10
C LYS A 769 5.86 29.89 -36.18
N ASN A 770 5.36 30.33 -37.34
CA ASN A 770 5.29 29.50 -38.54
C ASN A 770 5.22 30.40 -39.78
N ASP A 771 6.16 30.22 -40.71
CA ASP A 771 6.20 30.92 -42.01
C ASP A 771 5.54 30.12 -43.15
N GLY A 772 4.88 29.01 -42.82
CA GLY A 772 4.34 28.03 -43.77
C GLY A 772 5.24 26.80 -43.94
N THR A 773 6.36 26.71 -43.20
CA THR A 773 7.18 25.51 -43.06
C THR A 773 6.37 24.33 -42.52
N LEU A 774 5.48 24.57 -41.55
CA LEU A 774 4.59 23.56 -41.01
C LEU A 774 3.16 23.70 -41.57
N PRO A 775 2.43 22.59 -41.81
CA PRO A 775 2.85 21.20 -41.60
C PRO A 775 3.81 20.68 -42.68
N LEU A 776 4.61 19.66 -42.33
CA LEU A 776 5.57 19.01 -43.23
C LEU A 776 4.85 18.30 -44.39
N LYS A 777 5.29 18.57 -45.63
CA LYS A 777 4.57 18.16 -46.85
C LYS A 777 4.97 16.80 -47.43
N SER A 778 6.13 16.27 -47.05
CA SER A 778 6.64 15.01 -47.60
C SER A 778 7.55 14.29 -46.62
N ASN A 779 7.48 12.97 -46.62
CA ASN A 779 8.45 12.13 -45.91
C ASN A 779 9.81 12.22 -46.60
N GLY A 780 10.88 12.30 -45.81
CA GLY A 780 12.25 12.48 -46.30
C GLY A 780 13.29 12.17 -45.23
N THR A 781 14.47 12.75 -45.36
CA THR A 781 15.51 12.68 -44.33
C THR A 781 15.35 13.86 -43.37
N VAL A 782 15.22 13.57 -42.07
CA VAL A 782 15.11 14.58 -41.02
C VAL A 782 16.34 14.53 -40.13
N ALA A 783 16.97 15.68 -39.92
CA ALA A 783 17.98 15.84 -38.88
C ALA A 783 17.29 16.24 -37.58
N ILE A 784 17.43 15.43 -36.52
CA ILE A 784 16.92 15.76 -35.19
C ILE A 784 18.14 16.04 -34.32
N ILE A 785 18.28 17.31 -33.92
CA ILE A 785 19.48 17.87 -33.31
C ILE A 785 19.12 18.52 -31.98
N GLY A 786 20.02 18.46 -31.00
CA GLY A 786 19.90 19.21 -29.75
C GLY A 786 19.69 18.31 -28.52
N PRO A 787 19.74 18.91 -27.31
CA PRO A 787 19.77 18.15 -26.06
C PRO A 787 18.48 17.37 -25.77
N PHE A 788 17.37 17.71 -26.42
CA PHE A 788 16.10 16.98 -26.32
C PHE A 788 15.84 16.02 -27.49
N ALA A 789 16.75 15.91 -28.46
CA ALA A 789 16.53 15.12 -29.67
C ALA A 789 16.26 13.62 -29.39
N ASN A 790 16.89 13.06 -28.36
CA ASN A 790 16.64 11.69 -27.88
C ASN A 790 16.20 11.64 -26.41
N ALA A 791 15.50 12.67 -25.94
CA ALA A 791 15.03 12.76 -24.56
C ALA A 791 14.07 11.61 -24.19
N THR A 792 14.29 11.03 -23.02
CA THR A 792 13.41 10.04 -22.39
C THR A 792 12.74 10.64 -21.15
N THR A 793 13.25 10.37 -19.96
CA THR A 793 12.67 10.84 -18.68
C THR A 793 12.65 12.37 -18.57
N GLN A 794 13.56 13.07 -19.27
CA GLN A 794 13.53 14.53 -19.42
C GLN A 794 12.18 15.06 -19.95
N LEU A 795 11.41 14.25 -20.69
CA LEU A 795 10.08 14.67 -21.16
C LEU A 795 9.03 14.72 -20.04
N GLN A 796 9.25 14.03 -18.91
CA GLN A 796 8.24 13.91 -17.86
C GLN A 796 8.15 15.14 -16.94
N GLY A 797 9.23 15.91 -16.77
CA GLY A 797 9.29 16.97 -15.77
C GLY A 797 9.71 16.42 -14.40
N ASN A 798 8.98 16.76 -13.34
CA ASN A 798 9.22 16.29 -11.96
C ASN A 798 7.97 15.63 -11.36
N TYR A 799 8.09 15.05 -10.17
CA TYR A 799 6.99 14.36 -9.48
C TYR A 799 6.36 13.27 -10.35
N GLU A 800 7.22 12.49 -11.01
CA GLU A 800 6.85 11.47 -11.96
C GLU A 800 6.98 10.05 -11.39
N GLY A 801 6.17 9.13 -11.93
CA GLY A 801 6.37 7.69 -11.77
C GLY A 801 6.95 7.07 -13.04
N PRO A 802 7.37 5.80 -13.00
CA PRO A 802 7.82 5.08 -14.18
C PRO A 802 6.68 4.98 -15.22
N PRO A 803 6.86 5.47 -16.45
CA PRO A 803 5.89 5.27 -17.52
C PRO A 803 6.09 3.88 -18.15
N LYS A 804 5.05 3.33 -18.77
CA LYS A 804 5.16 2.06 -19.51
C LYS A 804 6.16 2.14 -20.67
N TYR A 805 6.23 3.31 -21.30
CA TYR A 805 7.18 3.65 -22.36
C TYR A 805 7.28 5.17 -22.48
N ILE A 806 8.31 5.66 -23.17
CA ILE A 806 8.38 7.06 -23.63
C ILE A 806 8.60 7.08 -25.13
N ARG A 807 7.76 7.83 -25.85
CA ARG A 807 7.91 8.04 -27.30
C ARG A 807 8.84 9.22 -27.54
N THR A 808 10.09 8.95 -27.94
CA THR A 808 11.07 9.99 -28.29
C THR A 808 10.78 10.60 -29.66
N LEU A 809 11.37 11.75 -29.96
CA LEU A 809 11.27 12.36 -31.30
C LEU A 809 11.86 11.46 -32.40
N ILE A 810 12.98 10.80 -32.12
CA ILE A 810 13.60 9.83 -33.05
C ILE A 810 12.65 8.66 -33.33
N TRP A 811 12.03 8.11 -32.27
CA TRP A 811 11.05 7.04 -32.42
C TRP A 811 9.88 7.50 -33.30
N ALA A 812 9.33 8.69 -33.02
CA ALA A 812 8.17 9.21 -33.72
C ALA A 812 8.47 9.53 -35.20
N ALA A 813 9.64 10.07 -35.49
CA ALA A 813 10.11 10.30 -36.86
C ALA A 813 10.20 8.99 -37.66
N ALA A 814 10.86 7.98 -37.09
CA ALA A 814 10.98 6.67 -37.71
C ALA A 814 9.61 6.00 -37.90
N HIS A 815 8.71 6.12 -36.92
CA HIS A 815 7.35 5.57 -36.99
C HIS A 815 6.49 6.25 -38.06
N ASN A 816 6.75 7.52 -38.37
CA ASN A 816 6.12 8.27 -39.47
C ASN A 816 6.84 8.08 -40.82
N GLY A 817 7.84 7.20 -40.90
CA GLY A 817 8.53 6.85 -42.15
C GLY A 817 9.65 7.80 -42.58
N TYR A 818 10.15 8.65 -41.69
CA TYR A 818 11.31 9.51 -41.96
C TYR A 818 12.63 8.75 -41.76
N LYS A 819 13.64 9.09 -42.58
CA LYS A 819 15.02 8.67 -42.33
C LYS A 819 15.65 9.63 -41.34
N VAL A 820 16.06 9.15 -40.17
CA VAL A 820 16.54 10.01 -39.09
C VAL A 820 18.07 10.14 -39.14
N LYS A 821 18.55 11.37 -39.13
CA LYS A 821 19.93 11.75 -38.82
C LYS A 821 19.93 12.39 -37.43
N PHE A 822 20.47 11.68 -36.45
CA PHE A 822 20.55 12.18 -35.08
C PHE A 822 21.92 12.78 -34.82
N SER A 823 21.95 13.90 -34.11
CA SER A 823 23.17 14.41 -33.46
C SER A 823 22.78 15.13 -32.18
N GLN A 824 23.51 14.91 -31.09
CA GLN A 824 23.30 15.69 -29.86
C GLN A 824 23.53 17.19 -30.11
N GLY A 825 24.55 17.53 -30.89
CA GLY A 825 24.97 18.91 -31.13
C GLY A 825 25.61 19.55 -29.89
N THR A 826 24.79 19.89 -28.90
CA THR A 826 25.23 20.45 -27.61
C THR A 826 24.36 19.96 -26.45
N ASP A 827 24.88 20.03 -25.23
CA ASP A 827 24.12 19.71 -24.01
C ASP A 827 23.29 20.91 -23.56
N ILE A 828 22.36 20.68 -22.63
CA ILE A 828 21.39 21.68 -22.17
C ILE A 828 22.06 22.98 -21.70
N ASN A 829 23.22 22.90 -21.04
CA ASN A 829 23.94 24.05 -20.51
C ASN A 829 25.45 23.91 -20.70
N SER A 830 25.87 23.79 -21.96
CA SER A 830 27.28 23.66 -22.36
C SER A 830 27.81 24.93 -23.02
N ASN A 831 29.12 25.16 -22.88
CA ASN A 831 29.88 26.16 -23.63
C ASN A 831 30.80 25.52 -24.69
N SER A 832 30.80 24.19 -24.81
CA SER A 832 31.62 23.46 -25.77
C SER A 832 30.93 23.41 -27.14
N SER A 833 31.66 23.76 -28.20
CA SER A 833 31.18 23.64 -29.59
C SER A 833 31.62 22.34 -30.27
N ALA A 834 32.16 21.38 -29.52
CA ALA A 834 32.75 20.15 -30.09
C ALA A 834 31.77 19.32 -30.94
N GLY A 835 30.48 19.28 -30.56
CA GLY A 835 29.44 18.55 -31.29
C GLY A 835 28.81 19.34 -32.45
N PHE A 836 29.14 20.62 -32.64
CA PHE A 836 28.50 21.45 -33.67
C PHE A 836 28.82 20.94 -35.07
N ALA A 837 30.07 20.55 -35.34
CA ALA A 837 30.48 20.09 -36.66
C ALA A 837 29.69 18.84 -37.11
N GLU A 838 29.42 17.91 -36.19
CA GLU A 838 28.61 16.73 -36.44
C GLU A 838 27.14 17.10 -36.71
N ALA A 839 26.56 17.97 -35.88
CA ALA A 839 25.20 18.46 -36.06
C ALA A 839 25.01 19.17 -37.42
N ILE A 840 25.94 20.03 -37.81
CA ILE A 840 25.93 20.71 -39.10
C ILE A 840 26.08 19.71 -40.26
N SER A 841 26.89 18.66 -40.10
CA SER A 841 26.99 17.58 -41.10
C SER A 841 25.68 16.83 -41.27
N ALA A 842 25.05 16.44 -40.16
CA ALA A 842 23.75 15.78 -40.15
C ALA A 842 22.66 16.65 -40.82
N ALA A 843 22.63 17.94 -40.51
CA ALA A 843 21.70 18.90 -41.10
C ALA A 843 21.89 19.10 -42.61
N LYS A 844 23.14 19.10 -43.11
CA LYS A 844 23.44 19.20 -44.55
C LYS A 844 22.90 18.01 -45.34
N GLU A 845 22.96 16.82 -44.76
CA GLU A 845 22.46 15.57 -45.37
C GLU A 845 20.94 15.41 -45.28
N ALA A 846 20.26 16.22 -44.48
CA ALA A 846 18.81 16.15 -44.29
C ALA A 846 18.05 17.15 -45.17
N ASP A 847 16.77 16.84 -45.40
CA ASP A 847 15.81 17.69 -46.08
C ASP A 847 15.18 18.69 -45.10
N ILE A 848 15.01 18.30 -43.84
CA ILE A 848 14.38 19.05 -42.75
C ILE A 848 15.29 18.99 -41.53
N VAL A 849 15.39 20.09 -40.78
CA VAL A 849 16.12 20.15 -39.52
C VAL A 849 15.13 20.46 -38.39
N ILE A 850 15.11 19.60 -37.38
CA ILE A 850 14.40 19.81 -36.11
C ILE A 850 15.45 20.00 -35.03
N TYR A 851 15.50 21.20 -34.47
CA TYR A 851 16.25 21.46 -33.24
C TYR A 851 15.32 21.25 -32.03
N ALA A 852 15.69 20.36 -31.13
CA ALA A 852 14.97 20.05 -29.90
C ALA A 852 15.83 20.47 -28.70
N GLY A 853 15.43 21.54 -28.02
CA GLY A 853 16.16 22.09 -26.89
C GLY A 853 15.32 23.00 -26.02
N GLY A 854 15.94 23.80 -25.16
CA GLY A 854 15.24 24.63 -24.17
C GLY A 854 15.84 24.45 -22.80
N ILE A 855 14.99 24.18 -21.80
CA ILE A 855 15.41 23.90 -20.42
C ILE A 855 14.85 22.55 -19.94
N ASP A 856 15.46 21.99 -18.90
CA ASP A 856 14.98 20.79 -18.21
C ASP A 856 15.17 20.92 -16.69
N ASN A 857 14.91 19.84 -15.94
CA ASN A 857 15.07 19.82 -14.48
C ASN A 857 16.51 20.01 -13.97
N THR A 858 17.53 20.03 -14.83
CA THR A 858 18.88 20.46 -14.43
C THR A 858 18.98 21.97 -14.28
N ILE A 859 18.04 22.70 -14.88
CA ILE A 859 17.96 24.17 -14.90
C ILE A 859 16.86 24.67 -13.97
N GLU A 860 15.68 24.05 -14.00
CA GLU A 860 14.51 24.41 -13.19
C GLU A 860 13.96 23.20 -12.42
N LYS A 861 14.11 23.18 -11.10
CA LYS A 861 13.51 22.14 -10.26
C LYS A 861 13.23 22.64 -8.86
N GLU A 862 12.58 21.80 -8.06
CA GLU A 862 12.39 22.06 -6.64
C GLU A 862 13.71 22.39 -5.94
N SER A 863 13.69 23.42 -5.10
CA SER A 863 14.87 24.02 -4.43
C SER A 863 15.91 24.63 -5.37
N GLN A 864 15.61 24.76 -6.66
CA GLN A 864 16.51 25.33 -7.67
C GLN A 864 15.75 26.22 -8.66
N ASP A 865 15.62 27.48 -8.25
CA ASP A 865 15.26 28.57 -9.16
C ASP A 865 16.33 28.83 -10.22
N ARG A 866 15.87 29.20 -11.43
CA ARG A 866 16.73 29.76 -12.48
C ARG A 866 17.20 31.17 -12.11
N THR A 867 18.46 31.51 -12.31
CA THR A 867 18.95 32.89 -12.08
C THR A 867 18.72 33.83 -13.26
N THR A 868 18.45 33.27 -14.43
CA THR A 868 18.18 33.97 -15.69
C THR A 868 17.10 33.23 -16.47
N ILE A 869 16.48 33.92 -17.44
CA ILE A 869 15.43 33.38 -18.32
C ILE A 869 15.87 33.39 -19.79
N VAL A 870 17.18 33.41 -20.06
CA VAL A 870 17.73 33.17 -21.40
C VAL A 870 17.79 31.67 -21.71
N TRP A 871 17.91 31.32 -22.99
CA TRP A 871 18.31 29.97 -23.41
C TRP A 871 19.67 29.60 -22.79
N PRO A 872 19.81 28.42 -22.14
CA PRO A 872 21.05 28.05 -21.47
C PRO A 872 22.16 27.62 -22.42
N GLY A 873 23.40 27.79 -21.96
CA GLY A 873 24.62 27.43 -22.70
C GLY A 873 24.72 28.10 -24.07
N ASN A 874 25.23 27.33 -25.04
CA ASN A 874 25.45 27.74 -26.42
C ASN A 874 24.39 27.18 -27.40
N GLN A 875 23.18 26.87 -26.90
CA GLN A 875 22.10 26.35 -27.74
C GLN A 875 21.70 27.32 -28.88
N LEU A 876 21.58 28.61 -28.58
CA LEU A 876 21.26 29.64 -29.58
C LEU A 876 22.34 29.73 -30.67
N ASP A 877 23.62 29.62 -30.31
CA ASP A 877 24.74 29.64 -31.28
C ASP A 877 24.64 28.49 -32.30
N LEU A 878 24.23 27.30 -31.84
CA LEU A 878 24.02 26.15 -32.72
C LEU A 878 22.79 26.36 -33.62
N ILE A 879 21.68 26.88 -33.07
CA ILE A 879 20.48 27.19 -33.85
C ILE A 879 20.81 28.22 -34.95
N GLU A 880 21.61 29.24 -34.62
CA GLU A 880 22.06 30.25 -35.59
C GLU A 880 22.82 29.60 -36.76
N GLN A 881 23.83 28.75 -36.47
CA GLN A 881 24.58 28.04 -37.52
C GLN A 881 23.72 27.08 -38.34
N LEU A 882 22.72 26.45 -37.73
CA LEU A 882 21.75 25.60 -38.45
C LEU A 882 20.88 26.44 -39.39
N SER A 883 20.47 27.64 -38.96
CA SER A 883 19.64 28.57 -39.74
C SER A 883 20.37 29.10 -40.99
N ASP A 884 21.69 29.17 -40.96
CA ASP A 884 22.53 29.58 -42.09
C ASP A 884 22.56 28.56 -43.23
N LEU A 885 22.20 27.29 -42.96
CA LEU A 885 22.14 26.25 -44.00
C LEU A 885 20.95 26.43 -44.96
N LYS A 886 20.02 27.35 -44.67
CA LYS A 886 18.81 27.62 -45.46
C LYS A 886 17.98 26.36 -45.74
N LYS A 887 17.98 25.42 -44.79
CA LYS A 887 17.09 24.27 -44.73
C LYS A 887 15.83 24.65 -43.94
N PRO A 888 14.68 24.00 -44.16
CA PRO A 888 13.53 24.11 -43.28
C PRO A 888 13.93 23.75 -41.85
N LEU A 889 14.03 24.77 -40.98
CA LEU A 889 14.44 24.65 -39.60
C LEU A 889 13.24 24.86 -38.69
N ILE A 890 12.93 23.84 -37.90
CA ILE A 890 11.92 23.87 -36.85
C ILE A 890 12.63 23.80 -35.51
N VAL A 891 12.32 24.74 -34.62
CA VAL A 891 12.77 24.71 -33.22
C VAL A 891 11.62 24.23 -32.35
N VAL A 892 11.87 23.25 -31.49
CA VAL A 892 10.95 22.80 -30.45
C VAL A 892 11.57 23.15 -29.11
N GLN A 893 10.99 24.14 -28.43
CA GLN A 893 11.35 24.57 -27.08
C GLN A 893 10.65 23.70 -26.04
N PHE A 894 11.44 23.02 -25.23
CA PHE A 894 11.02 22.23 -24.06
C PHE A 894 11.26 23.01 -22.75
N GLY A 895 10.59 22.56 -21.70
CA GLY A 895 10.66 23.13 -20.36
C GLY A 895 9.40 23.90 -19.96
N GLY A 896 9.16 23.98 -18.66
CA GLY A 896 7.98 24.65 -18.09
C GLY A 896 8.11 26.16 -18.16
N GLY A 897 9.18 26.71 -17.56
CA GLY A 897 9.48 28.12 -17.63
C GLY A 897 9.81 28.58 -19.05
N GLN A 898 9.33 29.77 -19.44
CA GLN A 898 9.71 30.36 -20.72
C GLN A 898 11.18 30.80 -20.71
N VAL A 899 11.82 30.73 -21.88
CA VAL A 899 13.10 31.37 -22.19
C VAL A 899 12.88 32.47 -23.24
N ASP A 900 13.76 33.47 -23.30
CA ASP A 900 13.64 34.59 -24.24
C ASP A 900 13.90 34.17 -25.70
N ASP A 901 12.85 34.13 -26.52
CA ASP A 901 12.89 33.75 -27.93
C ASP A 901 13.09 34.92 -28.91
N SER A 902 13.39 36.13 -28.42
CA SER A 902 13.49 37.33 -29.27
C SER A 902 14.37 37.12 -30.51
N SER A 903 15.52 36.45 -30.35
CA SER A 903 16.43 36.12 -31.45
C SER A 903 15.85 35.10 -32.44
N LEU A 904 15.13 34.10 -31.96
CA LEU A 904 14.50 33.06 -32.80
C LEU A 904 13.31 33.61 -33.57
N LEU A 905 12.51 34.48 -32.95
CA LEU A 905 11.39 35.16 -33.59
C LEU A 905 11.88 36.08 -34.71
N ALA A 906 12.96 36.84 -34.47
CA ALA A 906 13.56 37.73 -35.47
C ALA A 906 14.31 37.00 -36.59
N ASN A 907 14.82 35.79 -36.36
CA ASN A 907 15.62 35.05 -37.33
C ASN A 907 14.74 34.43 -38.45
N ALA A 908 14.85 34.95 -39.68
CA ALA A 908 14.11 34.45 -40.84
C ALA A 908 14.53 33.04 -41.30
N GLY A 909 15.67 32.51 -40.84
CA GLY A 909 16.09 31.13 -41.09
C GLY A 909 15.40 30.10 -40.19
N VAL A 910 14.75 30.52 -39.10
CA VAL A 910 13.88 29.67 -38.27
C VAL A 910 12.47 29.72 -38.83
N GLY A 911 12.05 28.66 -39.52
CA GLY A 911 10.76 28.62 -40.23
C GLY A 911 9.57 28.34 -39.30
N ALA A 912 9.78 27.55 -38.24
CA ALA A 912 8.76 27.32 -37.22
C ALA A 912 9.36 27.19 -35.81
N LEU A 913 8.57 27.58 -34.81
CA LEU A 913 8.89 27.47 -33.39
C LEU A 913 7.67 26.91 -32.64
N LEU A 914 7.86 25.82 -31.91
CA LEU A 914 6.85 25.22 -31.04
C LEU A 914 7.34 25.28 -29.58
N TRP A 915 6.44 25.55 -28.65
CA TRP A 915 6.66 25.28 -27.22
C TRP A 915 5.89 24.02 -26.82
N ALA A 916 6.61 23.05 -26.26
CA ALA A 916 6.10 21.73 -25.94
C ALA A 916 6.10 21.41 -24.44
N GLY A 917 6.46 22.37 -23.57
CA GLY A 917 6.49 22.15 -22.12
C GLY A 917 7.29 20.90 -21.73
N TYR A 918 6.71 20.09 -20.84
CA TYR A 918 7.10 18.70 -20.57
C TYR A 918 5.99 17.76 -21.06
N PRO A 919 6.14 17.15 -22.26
CA PRO A 919 5.07 16.43 -22.93
C PRO A 919 4.98 14.93 -22.57
N SER A 920 5.85 14.46 -21.68
CA SER A 920 5.83 13.15 -21.05
C SER A 920 5.77 11.96 -22.03
N GLN A 921 5.08 10.88 -21.67
CA GLN A 921 5.17 9.56 -22.33
C GLN A 921 4.82 9.58 -23.82
N ALA A 922 3.91 10.47 -24.22
CA ALA A 922 3.42 10.59 -25.59
C ALA A 922 4.13 11.69 -26.39
N GLY A 923 5.10 12.39 -25.79
CA GLY A 923 5.58 13.67 -26.29
C GLY A 923 6.12 13.67 -27.71
N GLY A 924 7.01 12.73 -28.04
CA GLY A 924 7.54 12.64 -29.41
C GLY A 924 6.45 12.35 -30.45
N ALA A 925 5.49 11.49 -30.10
CA ALA A 925 4.37 11.15 -30.99
C ALA A 925 3.44 12.36 -31.20
N ALA A 926 3.06 13.05 -30.13
CA ALA A 926 2.20 14.24 -30.17
C ALA A 926 2.86 15.39 -30.95
N ILE A 927 4.15 15.63 -30.75
CA ILE A 927 4.90 16.64 -31.51
C ILE A 927 4.90 16.27 -33.00
N PHE A 928 5.14 15.01 -33.36
CA PHE A 928 5.11 14.61 -34.77
C PHE A 928 3.71 14.67 -35.39
N ASP A 929 2.65 14.43 -34.63
CA ASP A 929 1.28 14.64 -35.10
C ASP A 929 1.03 16.12 -35.47
N ILE A 930 1.57 17.06 -34.68
CA ILE A 930 1.58 18.48 -35.03
C ILE A 930 2.46 18.74 -36.26
N LEU A 931 3.73 18.33 -36.24
CA LEU A 931 4.69 18.61 -37.32
C LEU A 931 4.20 18.12 -38.69
N THR A 932 3.58 16.94 -38.74
CA THR A 932 3.07 16.34 -39.98
C THR A 932 1.67 16.83 -40.38
N GLY A 933 1.00 17.61 -39.51
CA GLY A 933 -0.36 18.09 -39.75
C GLY A 933 -1.44 17.03 -39.56
N LYS A 934 -1.10 15.89 -38.93
CA LYS A 934 -2.11 14.90 -38.48
C LYS A 934 -3.02 15.51 -37.41
N SER A 935 -2.49 16.43 -36.61
CA SER A 935 -3.26 17.29 -35.72
C SER A 935 -2.87 18.76 -35.93
N ALA A 936 -3.83 19.67 -35.80
CA ALA A 936 -3.58 21.10 -35.86
C ALA A 936 -3.30 21.65 -34.45
N PRO A 937 -2.28 22.51 -34.27
CA PRO A 937 -2.02 23.13 -32.98
C PRO A 937 -3.09 24.18 -32.67
N ALA A 938 -3.48 24.24 -31.40
CA ALA A 938 -4.42 25.24 -30.89
C ALA A 938 -4.12 25.66 -29.44
N GLY A 939 -3.10 25.08 -28.80
CA GLY A 939 -2.70 25.46 -27.46
C GLY A 939 -2.28 26.93 -27.40
N ARG A 940 -2.41 27.54 -26.22
CA ARG A 940 -2.04 28.93 -25.94
C ARG A 940 -1.10 29.01 -24.76
N LEU A 941 -0.15 29.95 -24.77
CA LEU A 941 0.77 30.13 -23.65
C LEU A 941 0.01 30.46 -22.35
N PRO A 942 0.12 29.65 -21.28
CA PRO A 942 -0.51 29.91 -19.99
C PRO A 942 0.33 30.84 -19.10
N VAL A 943 1.48 31.31 -19.61
CA VAL A 943 2.40 32.23 -18.93
C VAL A 943 2.97 33.23 -19.94
N THR A 944 3.38 34.40 -19.46
CA THR A 944 4.07 35.40 -20.30
C THR A 944 5.51 34.97 -20.57
N GLN A 945 5.97 35.11 -21.82
CA GLN A 945 7.39 35.06 -22.14
C GLN A 945 7.99 36.46 -22.00
N TYR A 946 8.75 36.67 -20.93
CA TYR A 946 9.42 37.93 -20.64
C TYR A 946 10.74 38.05 -21.40
N PRO A 947 11.19 39.28 -21.73
CA PRO A 947 12.53 39.50 -22.23
C PRO A 947 13.55 39.22 -21.13
N ALA A 948 14.77 38.84 -21.51
CA ALA A 948 15.84 38.50 -20.59
C ALA A 948 16.11 39.58 -19.54
N SER A 949 15.94 40.87 -19.88
CA SER A 949 16.18 42.00 -18.98
C SER A 949 15.24 42.04 -17.77
N TYR A 950 14.07 41.40 -17.85
CA TYR A 950 13.04 41.50 -16.82
C TYR A 950 13.54 41.06 -15.43
N VAL A 951 14.41 40.04 -15.37
CA VAL A 951 14.94 39.55 -14.08
C VAL A 951 15.88 40.55 -13.38
N ASP A 952 16.39 41.53 -14.12
CA ASP A 952 17.22 42.62 -13.61
C ASP A 952 16.38 43.87 -13.27
N GLU A 953 15.14 43.95 -13.76
CA GLU A 953 14.24 45.11 -13.58
C GLU A 953 13.45 45.05 -12.26
N VAL A 954 13.22 43.86 -11.71
CA VAL A 954 12.52 43.68 -10.44
C VAL A 954 13.13 42.54 -9.63
N PRO A 955 13.40 42.70 -8.32
CA PRO A 955 13.84 41.59 -7.49
C PRO A 955 12.78 40.49 -7.45
N MET A 956 13.15 39.23 -7.70
CA MET A 956 12.17 38.13 -7.72
C MET A 956 11.42 37.93 -6.40
N THR A 957 12.00 38.38 -5.28
CA THR A 957 11.40 38.41 -3.94
C THR A 957 10.39 39.55 -3.70
N ASP A 958 10.26 40.50 -4.62
CA ASP A 958 9.22 41.53 -4.58
C ASP A 958 7.88 40.94 -5.01
N MET A 959 6.95 40.83 -4.07
CA MET A 959 5.62 40.25 -4.32
C MET A 959 4.61 41.26 -4.89
N THR A 960 5.00 42.51 -5.10
CA THR A 960 4.09 43.52 -5.65
C THR A 960 3.81 43.23 -7.12
N LEU A 961 2.52 43.07 -7.47
CA LEU A 961 2.09 42.81 -8.84
C LEU A 961 1.97 44.07 -9.68
N ARG A 962 1.52 45.16 -9.06
CA ARG A 962 1.24 46.44 -9.71
C ARG A 962 2.57 47.13 -10.07
N PRO A 963 2.61 47.87 -11.18
CA PRO A 963 3.80 48.62 -11.56
C PRO A 963 4.07 49.75 -10.56
N GLY A 964 5.35 50.06 -10.37
CA GLY A 964 5.86 51.09 -9.48
C GLY A 964 7.18 51.66 -10.00
N SER A 965 7.88 52.47 -9.19
CA SER A 965 9.12 53.13 -9.63
C SER A 965 10.26 52.16 -9.97
N ASN A 966 10.34 51.01 -9.30
CA ASN A 966 11.37 49.97 -9.49
C ASN A 966 10.74 48.58 -9.75
N ASN A 967 9.53 48.56 -10.30
CA ASN A 967 8.82 47.34 -10.65
C ASN A 967 8.01 47.62 -11.92
N PRO A 968 8.32 46.97 -13.07
CA PRO A 968 7.61 47.21 -14.32
C PRO A 968 6.18 46.62 -14.34
N GLY A 969 5.73 46.03 -13.23
CA GLY A 969 4.51 45.25 -13.15
C GLY A 969 4.78 43.78 -13.45
N ARG A 970 3.99 42.89 -12.86
CA ARG A 970 4.10 41.44 -13.02
C ARG A 970 2.86 40.87 -13.67
N THR A 971 3.03 39.77 -14.42
CA THR A 971 1.98 39.09 -15.19
C THR A 971 1.43 39.93 -16.35
N TYR A 972 0.68 39.31 -17.25
CA TYR A 972 0.00 40.00 -18.34
C TYR A 972 -0.98 41.10 -17.88
N ARG A 973 -1.41 41.07 -16.61
CA ARG A 973 -2.32 42.07 -16.05
C ARG A 973 -1.65 43.42 -15.85
N TRP A 974 -0.33 43.46 -15.70
CA TRP A 974 0.41 44.66 -15.29
C TRP A 974 1.68 44.92 -16.09
N TYR A 975 2.12 43.98 -16.94
CA TYR A 975 3.32 44.09 -17.76
C TYR A 975 2.96 44.07 -19.26
N ASP A 976 3.43 45.07 -20.01
CA ASP A 976 3.06 45.31 -21.42
C ASP A 976 4.21 45.06 -22.43
N LYS A 977 5.40 44.68 -21.98
CA LYS A 977 6.61 44.51 -22.82
C LYS A 977 7.01 43.03 -22.99
N ALA A 978 6.03 42.15 -23.14
CA ALA A 978 6.27 40.72 -23.33
C ALA A 978 6.94 40.44 -24.69
N VAL A 979 7.82 39.42 -24.76
CA VAL A 979 8.30 38.87 -26.03
C VAL A 979 7.15 38.17 -26.75
N LEU A 980 6.46 37.28 -26.01
CA LEU A 980 5.17 36.73 -26.39
C LEU A 980 4.20 36.85 -25.20
N PRO A 981 3.00 37.41 -25.41
CA PRO A 981 2.05 37.62 -24.33
C PRO A 981 1.42 36.30 -23.86
N PHE A 982 0.94 36.28 -22.62
CA PHE A 982 0.00 35.26 -22.14
C PHE A 982 -1.16 35.10 -23.14
N GLY A 983 -1.58 33.87 -23.40
CA GLY A 983 -2.64 33.54 -24.35
C GLY A 983 -2.21 33.44 -25.81
N PHE A 984 -0.95 33.73 -26.14
CA PHE A 984 -0.45 33.64 -27.52
C PHE A 984 -0.36 32.19 -28.01
N GLY A 985 -0.77 31.96 -29.25
CA GLY A 985 -0.66 30.67 -29.95
C GLY A 985 -1.19 30.77 -31.38
N LEU A 986 -0.51 30.11 -32.32
CA LEU A 986 -0.87 30.11 -33.74
C LEU A 986 -1.59 28.81 -34.14
N HIS A 987 -2.30 28.88 -35.27
CA HIS A 987 -3.02 27.76 -35.88
C HIS A 987 -2.48 27.43 -37.28
N TYR A 988 -2.79 26.23 -37.79
CA TYR A 988 -2.61 25.90 -39.22
C TYR A 988 -3.70 26.47 -40.14
N THR A 989 -4.67 27.17 -39.57
CA THR A 989 -5.78 27.79 -40.29
C THR A 989 -5.96 29.24 -39.83
N THR A 990 -6.89 29.94 -40.46
CA THR A 990 -7.31 31.27 -40.04
C THR A 990 -8.73 31.21 -39.51
N PHE A 991 -9.02 32.06 -38.53
CA PHE A 991 -10.34 32.18 -37.94
C PHE A 991 -10.82 33.63 -38.05
N ASN A 992 -12.10 33.79 -38.32
CA ASN A 992 -12.82 35.03 -38.12
C ASN A 992 -13.72 34.89 -36.89
N VAL A 993 -13.73 35.90 -36.02
CA VAL A 993 -14.51 35.91 -34.79
C VAL A 993 -15.44 37.11 -34.83
N SER A 994 -16.70 36.90 -34.48
CA SER A 994 -17.69 37.98 -34.35
C SER A 994 -18.50 37.80 -33.07
N TRP A 995 -18.90 38.92 -32.47
CA TRP A 995 -19.82 38.92 -31.35
C TRP A 995 -21.26 38.72 -31.83
N ASP A 996 -22.07 38.08 -31.00
CA ASP A 996 -23.51 38.00 -31.26
C ASP A 996 -24.19 39.35 -30.97
N HIS A 997 -23.64 40.11 -29.99
CA HIS A 997 -24.05 41.46 -29.64
C HIS A 997 -22.84 42.34 -29.34
N ASP A 998 -22.84 43.58 -29.80
CA ASP A 998 -21.76 44.56 -29.51
C ASP A 998 -21.90 45.19 -28.11
N GLU A 999 -23.10 45.14 -27.52
CA GLU A 999 -23.43 45.69 -26.21
C GLU A 999 -24.33 44.72 -25.42
N TYR A 1000 -24.00 44.49 -24.15
CA TYR A 1000 -24.71 43.63 -23.21
C TYR A 1000 -25.22 44.42 -22.00
N GLY A 1001 -26.31 43.94 -21.37
CA GLY A 1001 -26.97 44.58 -20.24
C GLY A 1001 -28.26 45.34 -20.61
N PRO A 1002 -28.71 46.33 -19.82
CA PRO A 1002 -28.01 46.95 -18.68
C PRO A 1002 -27.97 46.06 -17.44
N TYR A 1003 -26.87 46.12 -16.68
CA TYR A 1003 -26.74 45.46 -15.38
C TYR A 1003 -26.83 46.48 -14.24
N ASN A 1004 -27.22 46.01 -13.05
CA ASN A 1004 -27.24 46.80 -11.84
C ASN A 1004 -26.55 46.05 -10.70
N THR A 1005 -25.74 46.75 -9.90
CA THR A 1005 -24.97 46.13 -8.82
C THR A 1005 -25.85 45.44 -7.77
N ASP A 1006 -27.01 46.01 -7.42
CA ASP A 1006 -27.90 45.40 -6.42
C ASP A 1006 -28.59 44.15 -6.96
N SER A 1007 -28.99 44.13 -8.24
CA SER A 1007 -29.60 42.93 -8.82
C SER A 1007 -28.59 41.80 -8.97
N VAL A 1008 -27.38 42.12 -9.46
CA VAL A 1008 -26.30 41.15 -9.68
C VAL A 1008 -25.81 40.57 -8.34
N ALA A 1009 -25.70 41.40 -7.31
CA ALA A 1009 -25.22 40.96 -5.99
C ALA A 1009 -26.31 40.37 -5.09
N SER A 1010 -27.57 40.28 -5.55
CA SER A 1010 -28.67 39.78 -4.71
C SER A 1010 -28.58 38.29 -4.40
N GLY A 1011 -27.80 37.54 -5.18
CA GLY A 1011 -27.66 36.09 -5.06
C GLY A 1011 -28.93 35.34 -5.46
N THR A 1012 -28.79 34.25 -6.20
CA THR A 1012 -29.90 33.39 -6.65
C THR A 1012 -29.84 32.00 -6.05
N THR A 1013 -28.70 31.64 -5.45
CA THR A 1013 -28.40 30.32 -4.88
C THR A 1013 -27.92 30.41 -3.43
N SER A 1014 -27.61 29.26 -2.82
CA SER A 1014 -26.94 29.20 -1.51
C SER A 1014 -25.42 29.31 -1.61
N ALA A 1015 -24.85 29.54 -2.81
CA ALA A 1015 -23.41 29.67 -3.03
C ALA A 1015 -22.94 31.10 -2.73
N PRO A 1016 -21.62 31.32 -2.51
CA PRO A 1016 -21.04 32.65 -2.44
C PRO A 1016 -21.36 33.46 -3.70
N VAL A 1017 -21.78 34.73 -3.54
CA VAL A 1017 -22.28 35.58 -4.63
C VAL A 1017 -21.25 35.79 -5.74
N ASP A 1018 -19.98 35.85 -5.39
CA ASP A 1018 -18.86 35.98 -6.33
C ASP A 1018 -18.72 34.76 -7.27
N THR A 1019 -19.19 33.58 -6.85
CA THR A 1019 -19.16 32.37 -7.68
C THR A 1019 -20.37 32.21 -8.59
N GLU A 1020 -21.39 33.06 -8.43
CA GLU A 1020 -22.58 33.00 -9.29
C GLU A 1020 -22.26 33.49 -10.71
N LEU A 1021 -23.05 33.02 -11.68
CA LEU A 1021 -22.96 33.47 -13.06
C LEU A 1021 -23.39 34.94 -13.16
N PHE A 1022 -22.51 35.78 -13.69
CA PHE A 1022 -22.82 37.16 -14.06
C PHE A 1022 -23.62 37.19 -15.37
N ASP A 1023 -23.04 36.62 -16.43
CA ASP A 1023 -23.69 36.38 -17.71
C ASP A 1023 -22.87 35.38 -18.54
N THR A 1024 -23.46 34.91 -19.63
CA THR A 1024 -22.82 34.09 -20.66
C THR A 1024 -22.63 34.91 -21.92
N PHE A 1025 -21.38 35.16 -22.28
CA PHE A 1025 -21.02 35.91 -23.47
C PHE A 1025 -20.84 34.97 -24.66
N SER A 1026 -21.51 35.26 -25.77
CA SER A 1026 -21.48 34.40 -26.96
C SER A 1026 -20.73 35.05 -28.11
N ILE A 1027 -19.81 34.29 -28.70
CA ILE A 1027 -19.12 34.65 -29.94
C ILE A 1027 -19.34 33.57 -30.99
N THR A 1028 -19.27 33.95 -32.26
CA THR A 1028 -19.25 33.03 -33.39
C THR A 1028 -17.85 32.96 -33.98
N VAL A 1029 -17.26 31.77 -33.98
CA VAL A 1029 -15.93 31.49 -34.53
C VAL A 1029 -16.09 30.76 -35.86
N THR A 1030 -15.59 31.36 -36.94
CA THR A 1030 -15.65 30.80 -38.29
C THR A 1030 -14.26 30.44 -38.78
N ASN A 1031 -14.04 29.18 -39.17
CA ASN A 1031 -12.78 28.78 -39.79
C ASN A 1031 -12.76 29.24 -41.26
N THR A 1032 -11.96 30.25 -41.55
CA THR A 1032 -11.83 30.86 -42.90
C THR A 1032 -10.70 30.26 -43.72
N GLY A 1033 -9.88 29.39 -43.13
CA GLY A 1033 -8.77 28.73 -43.82
C GLY A 1033 -9.15 27.39 -44.42
N LYS A 1034 -8.16 26.49 -44.50
CA LYS A 1034 -8.25 25.21 -45.23
C LYS A 1034 -8.04 23.97 -44.36
N VAL A 1035 -7.68 24.16 -43.10
CA VAL A 1035 -7.35 23.06 -42.18
C VAL A 1035 -8.37 23.05 -41.06
N THR A 1036 -8.92 21.88 -40.74
CA THR A 1036 -9.76 21.70 -39.55
C THR A 1036 -8.90 21.90 -38.31
N SER A 1037 -9.36 22.75 -37.39
CA SER A 1037 -8.62 23.08 -36.17
C SER A 1037 -9.58 23.35 -35.02
N ASP A 1038 -9.10 23.10 -33.81
CA ASP A 1038 -9.69 23.67 -32.61
C ASP A 1038 -9.43 25.18 -32.56
N TYR A 1039 -10.22 25.89 -31.76
CA TYR A 1039 -10.03 27.29 -31.42
C TYR A 1039 -10.26 27.49 -29.91
N ILE A 1040 -9.29 28.09 -29.22
CA ILE A 1040 -9.45 28.48 -27.81
C ILE A 1040 -9.85 29.96 -27.77
N ALA A 1041 -11.00 30.26 -27.19
CA ALA A 1041 -11.45 31.62 -26.92
C ALA A 1041 -11.05 32.02 -25.49
N LEU A 1042 -10.21 33.05 -25.36
CA LEU A 1042 -9.87 33.66 -24.07
C LEU A 1042 -10.63 34.97 -23.94
N LEU A 1043 -11.45 35.14 -22.91
CA LEU A 1043 -12.22 36.35 -22.69
C LEU A 1043 -11.54 37.24 -21.66
N PHE A 1044 -11.10 38.42 -22.09
CA PHE A 1044 -10.48 39.41 -21.24
C PHE A 1044 -11.44 40.58 -20.95
N LEU A 1045 -11.38 41.06 -19.72
CA LEU A 1045 -12.09 42.24 -19.25
C LEU A 1045 -11.12 43.39 -19.04
N THR A 1046 -11.53 44.57 -19.51
CA THR A 1046 -10.84 45.85 -19.31
C THR A 1046 -11.86 46.89 -18.85
N ALA A 1047 -11.45 47.79 -17.96
CA ALA A 1047 -12.34 48.79 -17.38
C ALA A 1047 -11.55 50.01 -16.89
N ASP A 1048 -11.31 50.96 -17.80
CA ASP A 1048 -10.63 52.21 -17.47
C ASP A 1048 -11.52 53.08 -16.58
N GLY A 1049 -11.00 53.54 -15.44
CA GLY A 1049 -11.74 54.42 -14.54
C GLY A 1049 -12.73 53.72 -13.59
N VAL A 1050 -12.80 52.39 -13.59
CA VAL A 1050 -13.77 51.63 -12.78
C VAL A 1050 -13.09 50.99 -11.57
N GLY A 1051 -13.39 51.48 -10.37
CA GLY A 1051 -12.73 51.07 -9.11
C GLY A 1051 -11.41 51.79 -8.84
N PRO A 1052 -10.59 51.32 -7.87
CA PRO A 1052 -9.38 52.02 -7.44
C PRO A 1052 -8.22 51.94 -8.46
N GLU A 1053 -7.40 52.99 -8.52
CA GLU A 1053 -6.14 52.98 -9.27
C GLU A 1053 -5.05 52.15 -8.54
N PRO A 1054 -4.06 51.59 -9.27
CA PRO A 1054 -3.95 51.53 -10.73
C PRO A 1054 -4.87 50.48 -11.35
N TYR A 1055 -5.19 50.63 -12.64
CA TYR A 1055 -6.04 49.72 -13.41
C TYR A 1055 -5.20 48.62 -14.10
N PRO A 1056 -5.63 47.34 -14.06
CA PRO A 1056 -4.96 46.28 -14.81
C PRO A 1056 -5.11 46.54 -16.32
N ILE A 1057 -4.11 46.17 -17.11
CA ILE A 1057 -4.14 46.23 -18.58
C ILE A 1057 -5.36 45.44 -19.09
N LYS A 1058 -5.53 44.22 -18.58
CA LYS A 1058 -6.69 43.35 -18.78
C LYS A 1058 -6.68 42.20 -17.77
N THR A 1059 -7.82 41.54 -17.57
CA THR A 1059 -7.97 40.36 -16.71
C THR A 1059 -8.74 39.27 -17.44
N LEU A 1060 -8.25 38.03 -17.47
CA LEU A 1060 -8.97 36.88 -18.01
C LEU A 1060 -10.17 36.58 -17.10
N VAL A 1061 -11.37 36.57 -17.66
CA VAL A 1061 -12.63 36.38 -16.92
C VAL A 1061 -13.42 35.14 -17.33
N GLY A 1062 -13.03 34.50 -18.43
CA GLY A 1062 -13.59 33.24 -18.91
C GLY A 1062 -12.77 32.69 -20.09
N TYR A 1063 -12.92 31.41 -20.37
CA TYR A 1063 -12.36 30.79 -21.58
C TYR A 1063 -13.18 29.56 -22.00
N SER A 1064 -13.04 29.17 -23.25
CA SER A 1064 -13.66 27.96 -23.80
C SER A 1064 -12.89 27.45 -25.01
N ARG A 1065 -12.97 26.14 -25.28
CA ARG A 1065 -12.31 25.50 -26.41
C ARG A 1065 -13.34 24.90 -27.38
N ALA A 1066 -13.46 25.51 -28.55
CA ALA A 1066 -14.25 24.97 -29.65
C ALA A 1066 -13.44 23.90 -30.39
N LYS A 1067 -14.00 22.69 -30.51
CA LYS A 1067 -13.31 21.52 -31.05
C LYS A 1067 -13.62 21.31 -32.54
N GLY A 1068 -12.59 21.08 -33.35
CA GLY A 1068 -12.73 20.50 -34.69
C GLY A 1068 -13.53 21.34 -35.71
N ILE A 1069 -13.41 22.67 -35.67
CA ILE A 1069 -14.10 23.57 -36.61
C ILE A 1069 -13.55 23.33 -38.01
N LYS A 1070 -14.38 22.80 -38.91
CA LYS A 1070 -13.99 22.50 -40.29
C LYS A 1070 -13.90 23.77 -41.15
N PRO A 1071 -13.13 23.76 -42.24
CA PRO A 1071 -13.06 24.88 -43.19
C PRO A 1071 -14.46 25.34 -43.66
N GLY A 1072 -14.69 26.66 -43.58
CA GLY A 1072 -15.95 27.29 -43.93
C GLY A 1072 -17.10 27.10 -42.92
N GLN A 1073 -16.88 26.36 -41.83
CA GLN A 1073 -17.88 26.20 -40.77
C GLN A 1073 -17.70 27.23 -39.67
N SER A 1074 -18.83 27.59 -39.06
CA SER A 1074 -18.92 28.45 -37.89
C SER A 1074 -19.40 27.64 -36.69
N GLN A 1075 -18.86 27.95 -35.52
CA GLN A 1075 -19.31 27.41 -34.25
C GLN A 1075 -19.53 28.56 -33.26
N GLN A 1076 -20.67 28.54 -32.58
CA GLN A 1076 -20.93 29.45 -31.48
C GLN A 1076 -20.19 28.95 -30.24
N VAL A 1077 -19.55 29.87 -29.52
CA VAL A 1077 -18.79 29.60 -28.30
C VAL A 1077 -19.37 30.46 -27.20
N GLN A 1078 -19.76 29.80 -26.12
CA GLN A 1078 -20.29 30.42 -24.91
C GLN A 1078 -19.19 30.54 -23.87
N LEU A 1079 -19.09 31.72 -23.27
CA LEU A 1079 -18.07 32.11 -22.30
C LEU A 1079 -18.78 32.57 -21.03
N ASP A 1080 -18.89 31.66 -20.07
CA ASP A 1080 -19.49 31.95 -18.77
C ASP A 1080 -18.54 32.84 -17.96
N VAL A 1081 -19.09 33.93 -17.43
CA VAL A 1081 -18.36 34.88 -16.59
C VAL A 1081 -19.05 34.93 -15.23
N SER A 1082 -18.28 34.74 -14.17
CA SER A 1082 -18.77 34.86 -12.79
C SER A 1082 -18.85 36.31 -12.32
N VAL A 1083 -19.68 36.59 -11.32
CA VAL A 1083 -19.76 37.92 -10.69
C VAL A 1083 -18.41 38.34 -10.12
N GLY A 1084 -17.70 37.42 -9.47
CA GLY A 1084 -16.38 37.65 -8.87
C GLY A 1084 -15.30 37.95 -9.89
N SER A 1085 -15.35 37.38 -11.10
CA SER A 1085 -14.38 37.68 -12.15
C SER A 1085 -14.56 39.08 -12.77
N VAL A 1086 -15.75 39.69 -12.64
CA VAL A 1086 -16.00 41.10 -13.00
C VAL A 1086 -15.58 42.06 -11.89
N ALA A 1087 -15.66 41.63 -10.62
CA ALA A 1087 -15.33 42.43 -9.46
C ALA A 1087 -13.83 42.74 -9.34
N ARG A 1088 -13.49 43.77 -8.54
CA ARG A 1088 -12.11 44.16 -8.23
C ARG A 1088 -11.88 44.20 -6.73
N THR A 1089 -10.62 44.01 -6.34
CA THR A 1089 -10.22 44.06 -4.93
C THR A 1089 -9.94 45.50 -4.48
N ALA A 1090 -10.59 45.93 -3.40
CA ALA A 1090 -10.35 47.21 -2.73
C ALA A 1090 -9.04 47.18 -1.90
N GLU A 1091 -8.59 48.34 -1.41
CA GLU A 1091 -7.33 48.44 -0.64
C GLU A 1091 -7.34 47.64 0.66
N ASN A 1092 -8.50 47.49 1.29
CA ASN A 1092 -8.69 46.69 2.51
C ASN A 1092 -8.79 45.19 2.24
N GLY A 1093 -8.80 44.76 0.97
CA GLY A 1093 -8.91 43.37 0.54
C GLY A 1093 -10.30 42.94 0.08
N ASP A 1094 -11.33 43.76 0.31
CA ASP A 1094 -12.72 43.40 -0.05
C ASP A 1094 -12.85 43.17 -1.56
N LEU A 1095 -13.66 42.18 -1.93
CA LEU A 1095 -14.06 41.99 -3.32
C LEU A 1095 -15.28 42.86 -3.60
N VAL A 1096 -15.13 43.84 -4.50
CA VAL A 1096 -16.14 44.87 -4.76
C VAL A 1096 -16.53 44.90 -6.23
N LEU A 1097 -17.83 44.81 -6.49
CA LEU A 1097 -18.40 45.08 -7.81
C LEU A 1097 -18.60 46.59 -7.96
N TYR A 1098 -17.80 47.20 -8.84
CA TYR A 1098 -17.85 48.63 -9.09
C TYR A 1098 -18.80 48.96 -10.26
N PRO A 1099 -19.64 50.01 -10.16
CA PRO A 1099 -20.40 50.50 -11.29
C PRO A 1099 -19.46 51.17 -12.31
N GLY A 1100 -19.76 51.05 -13.59
CA GLY A 1100 -18.94 51.60 -14.66
C GLY A 1100 -19.16 50.92 -16.00
N SER A 1101 -18.40 51.36 -17.00
CA SER A 1101 -18.36 50.75 -18.33
C SER A 1101 -17.20 49.78 -18.44
N TYR A 1102 -17.51 48.58 -18.91
CA TYR A 1102 -16.57 47.48 -19.06
C TYR A 1102 -16.49 47.10 -20.53
N LYS A 1103 -15.29 46.73 -20.98
CA LYS A 1103 -15.01 46.28 -22.34
C LYS A 1103 -14.48 44.86 -22.32
N LEU A 1104 -15.07 44.03 -23.17
CA LEU A 1104 -14.74 42.63 -23.38
C LEU A 1104 -13.90 42.48 -24.64
N GLU A 1105 -12.75 41.84 -24.49
CA GLU A 1105 -11.80 41.55 -25.57
C GLU A 1105 -11.66 40.04 -25.69
N VAL A 1106 -11.78 39.52 -26.91
CA VAL A 1106 -11.57 38.09 -27.17
C VAL A 1106 -10.18 37.89 -27.73
N ASP A 1107 -9.46 36.98 -27.10
CA ASP A 1107 -8.15 36.48 -27.51
C ASP A 1107 -7.01 37.54 -27.45
N VAL A 1108 -5.82 37.17 -27.95
CA VAL A 1108 -4.60 37.98 -27.95
C VAL A 1108 -4.02 38.03 -29.36
N GLY A 1109 -3.79 39.23 -29.88
CA GLY A 1109 -3.35 39.47 -31.26
C GLY A 1109 -3.92 40.77 -31.82
N GLN A 1110 -3.78 41.00 -33.12
CA GLN A 1110 -4.29 42.22 -33.76
C GLN A 1110 -5.76 42.06 -34.22
N ASP A 1111 -6.56 43.09 -33.92
CA ASP A 1111 -7.88 43.42 -34.50
C ASP A 1111 -9.06 42.45 -34.26
N PHE A 1112 -9.11 41.74 -33.13
CA PHE A 1112 -10.35 41.07 -32.72
C PHE A 1112 -11.42 42.10 -32.31
N PRO A 1113 -12.70 41.87 -32.64
CA PRO A 1113 -13.76 42.78 -32.26
C PRO A 1113 -13.98 42.77 -30.74
N THR A 1114 -14.47 43.87 -30.19
CA THR A 1114 -14.77 44.02 -28.76
C THR A 1114 -16.25 44.20 -28.54
N ALA A 1115 -16.76 43.71 -27.42
CA ALA A 1115 -18.10 44.04 -26.92
C ALA A 1115 -18.00 44.87 -25.64
N THR A 1116 -19.11 45.49 -25.25
CA THR A 1116 -19.16 46.32 -24.03
C THR A 1116 -20.36 45.97 -23.17
N PHE A 1117 -20.28 46.31 -21.88
CA PHE A 1117 -21.44 46.35 -21.01
C PHE A 1117 -21.28 47.44 -19.95
N THR A 1118 -22.41 47.87 -19.39
CA THR A 1118 -22.43 48.86 -18.30
C THR A 1118 -23.10 48.29 -17.07
N VAL A 1119 -22.46 48.49 -15.92
CA VAL A 1119 -23.01 48.18 -14.60
C VAL A 1119 -23.38 49.49 -13.91
N SER A 1120 -24.67 49.65 -13.60
CA SER A 1120 -25.22 50.83 -12.92
C SER A 1120 -25.40 50.59 -11.41
N GLY A 1121 -25.63 51.66 -10.64
CA GLY A 1121 -25.89 51.58 -9.20
C GLY A 1121 -24.74 52.11 -8.36
N LYS A 1122 -24.68 51.68 -7.09
CA LYS A 1122 -23.57 51.97 -6.17
C LYS A 1122 -22.60 50.80 -6.12
N GLU A 1123 -21.35 51.04 -5.75
CA GLU A 1123 -20.42 49.95 -5.46
C GLU A 1123 -21.00 48.97 -4.43
N LYS A 1124 -20.74 47.69 -4.63
CA LYS A 1124 -21.30 46.63 -3.81
C LYS A 1124 -20.19 45.68 -3.40
N VAL A 1125 -19.99 45.55 -2.09
CA VAL A 1125 -19.10 44.54 -1.53
C VAL A 1125 -19.75 43.18 -1.71
N LEU A 1126 -19.06 42.29 -2.42
CA LEU A 1126 -19.46 40.90 -2.65
C LEU A 1126 -18.90 39.99 -1.56
N ASP A 1127 -17.66 40.27 -1.13
CA ASP A 1127 -16.95 39.55 -0.08
C ASP A 1127 -16.18 40.55 0.81
N GLU A 1128 -16.49 40.57 2.11
CA GLU A 1128 -15.79 41.39 3.10
C GLU A 1128 -14.54 40.63 3.55
N PHE A 1129 -13.35 41.12 3.17
CA PHE A 1129 -12.12 40.40 3.40
C PHE A 1129 -11.64 40.58 4.86
N PRO A 1130 -11.42 39.51 5.63
CA PRO A 1130 -11.05 39.64 7.04
C PRO A 1130 -9.70 40.31 7.22
N ALA A 1131 -9.66 41.48 7.85
CA ALA A 1131 -8.41 42.16 8.13
C ALA A 1131 -7.49 41.35 9.08
N PRO A 1132 -6.18 41.24 8.81
CA PRO A 1132 -5.25 40.61 9.75
C PRO A 1132 -5.20 41.39 11.06
N GLN A 1133 -5.39 40.72 12.20
CA GLN A 1133 -5.37 41.37 13.51
C GLN A 1133 -4.01 42.05 13.76
N GLN A 1134 -4.00 43.38 13.86
CA GLN A 1134 -2.78 44.18 14.03
C GLN A 1134 -2.08 44.03 15.41
N ASN A 1135 -2.57 43.22 16.34
CA ASN A 1135 -2.03 43.16 17.71
C ASN A 1135 -1.97 41.73 18.28
N ALA A 1136 -0.82 41.08 18.13
CA ALA A 1136 -0.42 39.94 18.98
C ALA A 1136 1.06 39.98 19.39
N THR A 1137 1.79 41.07 19.09
CA THR A 1137 3.20 41.26 19.49
C THR A 1137 3.39 41.85 20.89
N SER A 1138 2.31 42.09 21.65
CA SER A 1138 2.38 42.74 22.98
C SER A 1138 2.08 41.83 24.17
N ALA A 1139 1.77 40.54 23.98
CA ALA A 1139 1.30 39.68 25.08
C ALA A 1139 2.30 38.61 25.59
N VAL A 1140 3.45 38.39 24.94
CA VAL A 1140 4.40 37.33 25.37
C VAL A 1140 5.64 37.88 26.12
N THR A 1141 5.82 39.20 26.17
CA THR A 1141 6.91 39.84 26.95
C THR A 1141 6.37 40.81 28.00
N ARG A 1142 5.63 40.30 29.02
CA ARG A 1142 5.51 40.93 30.37
C ARG A 1142 4.59 40.15 31.32
N ARG A 1143 5.09 39.04 31.87
CA ARG A 1143 4.85 38.57 33.25
C ARG A 1143 6.08 37.72 33.58
N GLY A 1144 7.11 38.20 34.25
CA GLY A 1144 7.13 38.79 35.59
C GLY A 1144 8.10 37.92 36.40
N ARG A 1145 9.02 38.55 37.12
CA ARG A 1145 10.00 37.91 38.04
C ARG A 1145 9.42 36.81 38.90
#